data_AF-A0A2N1JF08-F1
#
_entry.id   AF-A0A2N1JF08-F1
#
_cell.length_a   1.000
_cell.length_b   1.000
_cell.length_c   1.000
_cell.angle_alpha   90.00
_cell.angle_beta   90.00
_cell.angle_gamma   90.00
#
_symmetry.space_group_name_H-M   'P 1'
#
loop_
_entity.id
_entity.type
_entity.pdbx_description
1 polymer ?
#
loop_
_entity_poly.entity_id
_entity_poly.type
_entity_poly.pdbx_seq_one_letter_code
_entity_poly.pdbx_strand_id
1 'polypeptide(L)'
;MTPGAVCAALRSIERRVHTAALVGTAEKHVRSYAWPRPVRASNLDLDPRGVDYALFEPISDEYGTVHAETSRIAVLKAPPVALLHRLLHAHKYDEALRTLLQLHVLDTPLSALPEYNDAARWFAAHGRYADALHWIELAPACAGLSRQFRAAMQQAMQWLTRAPLTERSEHAVLQKACMYAASKGYIDALTIGMTHMYRYQLWPDEGPIAFWESVAQAYTGTAPKWQRLANRVYHALVRGGGHAHAEPWARLASAAAPDASTVDTLRPTRDPMLDARVSEALRAGNLAAARKLLLKARATPGVEILASLLCAAGRTVAVRDGARECATGQFLRPLRRAILQRNCALWYTALVRAREKEHDWLGALRVFRCRFVPVPGLDTHLLDAAERVCPPRTQTESHAAASLANSDARTAAHRTARVRLDTSAYLLGSVLRALVGCCAQDRALLYKLYAHTLSILRQPRLASARAFEAFIPALSAAHPAGFVGGERGTMPSMWDMLRDMHGLRVSPRAGTWTMFIQALVRDGTHTSWQLATAILARMGGNAPCALLPETLVLPTATLGVYTGVLQAVLPQNTAVLAQSRAAHRARTVRNMLDDAIARGNVDAKEARAYAPMQAQLAKLGDGGHSAEDWAGRGV
;
A
#
# COMPACT_ATOMS: atom_id res chain seq x y z
N MET A 1 -6.24 27.55 12.11
CA MET A 1 -7.64 27.88 12.48
C MET A 1 -7.88 27.35 13.89
N THR A 2 -8.52 28.12 14.77
CA THR A 2 -9.01 27.59 16.06
C THR A 2 -10.30 26.77 15.83
N PRO A 3 -10.64 25.79 16.70
CA PRO A 3 -11.79 24.92 16.45
C PRO A 3 -13.12 25.67 16.32
N GLY A 4 -13.37 26.66 17.20
CA GLY A 4 -14.60 27.45 17.22
C GLY A 4 -14.88 28.21 15.91
N ALA A 5 -13.85 28.69 15.22
CA ALA A 5 -14.00 29.44 13.97
C ALA A 5 -14.62 28.58 12.85
N VAL A 6 -14.27 27.30 12.77
CA VAL A 6 -14.82 26.36 11.78
C VAL A 6 -16.31 26.11 12.05
N CYS A 7 -16.67 25.81 13.30
CA CYS A 7 -18.07 25.58 13.68
C CYS A 7 -18.94 26.85 13.65
N ALA A 8 -18.35 28.05 13.75
CA ALA A 8 -19.05 29.30 13.50
C ALA A 8 -19.31 29.50 11.99
N ALA A 9 -18.28 29.29 11.16
CA ALA A 9 -18.40 29.41 9.71
C ALA A 9 -19.45 28.45 9.12
N LEU A 10 -19.40 27.16 9.49
CA LEU A 10 -20.37 26.15 9.04
C LEU A 10 -21.81 26.54 9.41
N ARG A 11 -22.06 26.92 10.67
CA ARG A 11 -23.40 27.37 11.15
C ARG A 11 -23.85 28.72 10.57
N SER A 12 -22.96 29.48 9.93
CA SER A 12 -23.33 30.68 9.17
C SER A 12 -23.79 30.33 7.75
N ILE A 13 -23.20 29.33 7.12
CA ILE A 13 -23.58 28.89 5.76
C ILE A 13 -24.84 28.02 5.84
N GLU A 14 -24.90 27.07 6.77
CA GLU A 14 -26.06 26.20 7.07
C GLU A 14 -27.36 27.03 7.17
N ARG A 15 -27.34 28.12 7.95
CA ARG A 15 -28.49 29.03 8.10
C ARG A 15 -28.86 29.81 6.82
N ARG A 16 -27.89 30.18 5.98
CA ARG A 16 -28.13 30.89 4.71
C ARG A 16 -28.69 29.98 3.62
N VAL A 17 -28.38 28.69 3.67
CA VAL A 17 -28.95 27.69 2.76
C VAL A 17 -30.39 27.34 3.17
N HIS A 18 -30.63 27.11 4.47
CA HIS A 18 -31.95 26.69 4.97
C HIS A 18 -33.09 27.66 4.60
N THR A 19 -32.89 28.99 4.71
CA THR A 19 -33.90 30.00 4.33
C THR A 19 -34.27 30.02 2.84
N ALA A 20 -33.47 29.41 1.97
CA ALA A 20 -33.73 29.34 0.53
C ALA A 20 -34.31 28.00 0.07
N ALA A 21 -34.31 26.97 0.93
CA ALA A 21 -34.64 25.59 0.53
C ALA A 21 -36.16 25.28 0.46
N LEU A 22 -37.02 26.22 0.88
CA LEU A 22 -38.48 26.04 0.90
C LEU A 22 -39.16 26.05 -0.48
N VAL A 23 -38.42 26.23 -1.58
CA VAL A 23 -38.99 26.37 -2.94
C VAL A 23 -38.25 25.51 -3.98
N GLY A 24 -38.82 24.35 -4.30
CA GLY A 24 -38.60 23.64 -5.57
C GLY A 24 -37.66 22.42 -5.52
N THR A 25 -38.25 21.22 -5.62
CA THR A 25 -37.53 19.94 -5.78
C THR A 25 -37.48 19.47 -7.24
N ALA A 26 -36.30 19.12 -7.77
CA ALA A 26 -36.15 18.11 -8.85
C ALA A 26 -34.69 17.61 -8.95
N GLU A 27 -34.49 16.31 -9.21
CA GLU A 27 -33.17 15.67 -9.39
C GLU A 27 -32.59 15.91 -10.82
N LYS A 28 -31.28 15.91 -11.07
CA LYS A 28 -30.48 14.67 -11.24
C LYS A 28 -28.97 14.87 -11.50
N HIS A 29 -28.20 13.98 -10.87
CA HIS A 29 -26.96 13.34 -11.37
C HIS A 29 -25.67 14.16 -11.57
N VAL A 30 -24.55 13.44 -11.47
CA VAL A 30 -23.16 13.93 -11.51
C VAL A 30 -22.24 12.83 -12.02
N ARG A 31 -21.18 13.22 -12.73
CA ARG A 31 -19.88 12.52 -12.67
C ARG A 31 -18.75 13.51 -12.42
N SER A 32 -17.59 12.96 -12.10
CA SER A 32 -16.43 13.65 -11.53
C SER A 32 -15.14 13.14 -12.15
N TYR A 33 -14.11 13.97 -12.34
CA TYR A 33 -12.72 13.58 -12.07
C TYR A 33 -11.78 14.78 -11.95
N ALA A 34 -10.61 14.56 -11.33
CA ALA A 34 -9.68 15.61 -10.91
C ALA A 34 -8.18 15.39 -11.27
N TRP A 35 -7.35 16.45 -11.20
CA TRP A 35 -6.05 16.58 -11.87
C TRP A 35 -4.83 16.86 -10.98
N PRO A 36 -3.60 16.70 -11.53
CA PRO A 36 -2.29 16.82 -10.86
C PRO A 36 -1.76 18.28 -10.64
N ARG A 37 -0.41 18.38 -10.65
CA ARG A 37 0.52 19.53 -10.81
C ARG A 37 1.05 20.27 -9.56
N PRO A 38 2.16 21.07 -9.67
CA PRO A 38 3.16 21.22 -10.77
C PRO A 38 4.64 20.99 -10.31
N VAL A 39 5.60 21.62 -11.00
CA VAL A 39 7.08 21.61 -10.75
C VAL A 39 7.54 22.97 -10.20
N ARG A 40 8.73 23.04 -9.58
CA ARG A 40 9.46 24.30 -9.29
C ARG A 40 10.98 24.16 -9.52
N ALA A 41 11.59 25.25 -9.96
CA ALA A 41 12.96 25.66 -9.65
C ALA A 41 12.87 26.89 -8.70
N SER A 42 13.93 27.53 -8.19
CA SER A 42 15.38 27.39 -8.39
C SER A 42 16.14 27.77 -7.10
N ASN A 43 17.49 27.71 -7.17
CA ASN A 43 18.51 28.45 -6.42
C ASN A 43 19.50 27.56 -5.65
N LEU A 44 20.73 27.49 -6.16
CA LEU A 44 22.00 27.66 -5.45
C LEU A 44 23.15 27.38 -6.43
N ASP A 45 23.74 28.43 -6.98
CA ASP A 45 24.97 28.35 -7.76
C ASP A 45 26.17 28.64 -6.86
N LEU A 46 27.28 27.94 -7.11
CA LEU A 46 28.63 28.47 -6.97
C LEU A 46 29.48 27.80 -8.06
N ASP A 47 30.24 28.61 -8.79
CA ASP A 47 30.68 28.30 -10.17
C ASP A 47 32.19 27.91 -10.21
N PRO A 48 33.04 28.17 -11.23
CA PRO A 48 33.76 27.05 -11.84
C PRO A 48 35.30 27.16 -11.78
N ARG A 49 35.94 26.08 -12.25
CA ARG A 49 37.39 25.91 -12.52
C ARG A 49 38.28 25.77 -11.28
N GLY A 50 38.92 24.60 -11.15
CA GLY A 50 40.17 24.47 -10.39
C GLY A 50 40.28 23.23 -9.51
N VAL A 51 40.97 22.22 -10.06
CA VAL A 51 41.93 21.26 -9.47
C VAL A 51 42.55 21.71 -8.10
N ASP A 52 43.13 20.84 -7.23
CA ASP A 52 44.11 19.79 -7.58
C ASP A 52 44.57 18.85 -6.40
N TYR A 53 45.65 18.09 -6.64
CA TYR A 53 46.67 17.54 -5.72
C TYR A 53 46.38 16.30 -4.85
N ALA A 54 45.37 15.50 -5.17
CA ALA A 54 45.24 14.12 -4.69
C ALA A 54 45.73 13.06 -5.73
N LEU A 55 46.52 13.48 -6.72
CA LEU A 55 46.68 12.76 -8.00
C LEU A 55 48.14 12.64 -8.50
N PHE A 56 49.14 13.01 -7.68
CA PHE A 56 50.52 13.24 -8.17
C PHE A 56 51.66 12.52 -7.41
N GLU A 57 51.37 11.66 -6.43
CA GLU A 57 52.38 10.73 -5.88
C GLU A 57 51.79 9.30 -5.76
N PRO A 58 52.44 8.27 -6.35
CA PRO A 58 52.08 6.88 -6.14
C PRO A 58 52.77 6.31 -4.89
N ILE A 59 52.00 5.68 -4.00
CA ILE A 59 52.56 4.83 -2.93
C ILE A 59 53.15 3.58 -3.60
N SER A 60 54.41 3.24 -3.30
CA SER A 60 55.10 2.12 -3.95
C SER A 60 54.61 0.75 -3.47
N ASP A 61 54.58 -0.23 -4.38
CA ASP A 61 54.06 -1.58 -4.14
C ASP A 61 54.84 -2.36 -3.04
N GLU A 62 56.08 -1.96 -2.76
CA GLU A 62 56.97 -2.61 -1.78
C GLU A 62 56.54 -2.38 -0.32
N TYR A 63 55.80 -1.29 -0.02
CA TYR A 63 55.29 -1.04 1.34
C TYR A 63 53.96 -1.78 1.62
N GLY A 64 53.23 -2.15 0.57
CA GLY A 64 51.95 -2.86 0.69
C GLY A 64 52.09 -4.36 1.00
N THR A 65 53.17 -4.99 0.52
CA THR A 65 53.41 -6.44 0.69
C THR A 65 53.90 -6.80 2.09
N VAL A 66 54.96 -6.15 2.57
CA VAL A 66 55.60 -6.47 3.87
C VAL A 66 54.65 -6.25 5.06
N HIS A 67 53.79 -5.23 4.98
CA HIS A 67 52.87 -4.91 6.08
C HIS A 67 51.66 -5.87 6.14
N ALA A 68 51.28 -6.49 5.02
CA ALA A 68 50.16 -7.44 4.95
C ALA A 68 50.49 -8.82 5.53
N GLU A 69 51.75 -9.25 5.47
CA GLU A 69 52.18 -10.58 5.94
C GLU A 69 52.58 -10.61 7.41
N THR A 70 53.14 -9.51 7.93
CA THR A 70 53.62 -9.41 9.33
C THR A 70 52.50 -9.26 10.37
N SER A 71 51.34 -8.70 10.02
CA SER A 71 50.24 -8.40 10.96
C SER A 71 49.40 -9.60 11.42
N ARG A 72 49.96 -10.83 11.45
CA ARG A 72 49.19 -12.07 11.61
C ARG A 72 49.46 -12.94 12.85
N ILE A 73 50.32 -12.51 13.79
CA ILE A 73 50.66 -13.31 14.97
C ILE A 73 50.23 -12.63 16.30
N ALA A 74 49.24 -13.25 16.94
CA ALA A 74 48.95 -13.28 18.38
C ALA A 74 48.88 -11.94 19.17
N VAL A 75 47.66 -11.37 19.25
CA VAL A 75 47.14 -11.01 20.58
C VAL A 75 46.97 -12.31 21.38
N LEU A 76 47.42 -12.31 22.65
CA LEU A 76 47.54 -13.52 23.48
C LEU A 76 46.22 -14.30 23.63
N LYS A 77 46.08 -15.37 22.84
CA LYS A 77 45.10 -16.44 23.06
C LYS A 77 45.77 -17.58 23.82
N ALA A 78 45.05 -18.20 24.75
CA ALA A 78 45.57 -19.35 25.49
C ALA A 78 46.08 -20.44 24.51
N PRO A 79 47.20 -21.14 24.80
CA PRO A 79 47.83 -22.06 23.83
C PRO A 79 46.88 -23.12 23.22
N PRO A 80 45.93 -23.71 23.98
CA PRO A 80 44.93 -24.62 23.40
C PRO A 80 43.99 -23.96 22.36
N VAL A 81 43.63 -22.69 22.54
CA VAL A 81 42.81 -21.93 21.57
C VAL A 81 43.65 -21.53 20.35
N ALA A 82 44.94 -21.27 20.52
CA ALA A 82 45.87 -21.05 19.40
C ALA A 82 46.07 -22.33 18.55
N LEU A 83 46.07 -23.52 19.18
CA LEU A 83 46.06 -24.79 18.46
C LEU A 83 44.78 -24.98 17.62
N LEU A 84 43.60 -24.73 18.20
CA LEU A 84 42.32 -24.80 17.50
C LEU A 84 42.32 -23.92 16.22
N HIS A 85 42.85 -22.70 16.31
CA HIS A 85 43.03 -21.81 15.15
C HIS A 85 43.94 -22.41 14.07
N ARG A 86 45.10 -22.95 14.44
CA ARG A 86 46.04 -23.55 13.48
C ARG A 86 45.39 -24.73 12.74
N LEU A 87 44.64 -25.58 13.44
CA LEU A 87 43.93 -26.71 12.85
C LEU A 87 42.83 -26.27 11.87
N LEU A 88 42.08 -25.21 12.18
CA LEU A 88 41.06 -24.64 11.29
C LEU A 88 41.67 -24.03 10.02
N HIS A 89 42.76 -23.26 10.14
CA HIS A 89 43.47 -22.69 8.99
C HIS A 89 44.19 -23.76 8.15
N ALA A 90 44.61 -24.88 8.76
CA ALA A 90 45.14 -26.06 8.06
C ALA A 90 44.02 -26.99 7.52
N HIS A 91 42.74 -26.60 7.61
CA HIS A 91 41.57 -27.38 7.19
C HIS A 91 41.45 -28.79 7.81
N LYS A 92 42.08 -28.99 8.97
CA LYS A 92 42.07 -30.24 9.74
C LYS A 92 40.84 -30.33 10.65
N TYR A 93 39.65 -30.36 10.06
CA TYR A 93 38.40 -30.20 10.79
C TYR A 93 38.14 -31.27 11.86
N ASP A 94 38.54 -32.54 11.64
CA ASP A 94 38.41 -33.61 12.65
C ASP A 94 39.32 -33.44 13.86
N GLU A 95 40.58 -33.05 13.65
CA GLU A 95 41.49 -32.71 14.76
C GLU A 95 40.95 -31.47 15.50
N ALA A 96 40.48 -30.46 14.76
CA ALA A 96 39.88 -29.25 15.35
C ALA A 96 38.61 -29.55 16.17
N LEU A 97 37.76 -30.50 15.77
CA LEU A 97 36.58 -30.90 16.53
C LEU A 97 36.95 -31.62 17.83
N ARG A 98 37.96 -32.50 17.81
CA ARG A 98 38.46 -33.15 19.03
C ARG A 98 39.00 -32.10 20.01
N THR A 99 39.79 -31.14 19.53
CA THR A 99 40.27 -30.01 20.33
C THR A 99 39.10 -29.15 20.84
N LEU A 100 38.07 -28.90 20.03
CA LEU A 100 36.90 -28.12 20.43
C LEU A 100 36.12 -28.76 21.59
N LEU A 101 35.92 -30.07 21.53
CA LEU A 101 35.23 -30.84 22.57
C LEU A 101 36.06 -30.89 23.87
N GLN A 102 37.38 -31.05 23.75
CA GLN A 102 38.29 -30.94 24.91
C GLN A 102 38.24 -29.55 25.55
N LEU A 103 38.13 -28.48 24.75
CA LEU A 103 37.99 -27.10 25.25
C LEU A 103 36.64 -26.85 25.95
N HIS A 104 35.57 -27.54 25.55
CA HIS A 104 34.29 -27.51 26.28
C HIS A 104 34.37 -28.27 27.61
N VAL A 105 35.01 -29.44 27.65
CA VAL A 105 35.24 -30.20 28.90
C VAL A 105 36.12 -29.44 29.89
N LEU A 106 36.89 -28.45 29.43
CA LEU A 106 37.74 -27.57 30.22
C LEU A 106 37.15 -26.15 30.40
N ASP A 107 35.84 -25.95 30.14
CA ASP A 107 35.11 -24.67 30.23
C ASP A 107 35.86 -23.45 29.66
N THR A 108 36.67 -23.67 28.61
CA THR A 108 37.59 -22.66 28.12
C THR A 108 36.85 -21.63 27.26
N PRO A 109 36.89 -20.32 27.58
CA PRO A 109 36.10 -19.32 26.86
C PRO A 109 36.55 -19.16 25.40
N LEU A 110 35.63 -19.44 24.48
CA LEU A 110 35.87 -19.35 23.03
C LEU A 110 35.26 -18.08 22.44
N SER A 111 36.09 -17.31 21.71
CA SER A 111 35.62 -16.17 20.92
C SER A 111 34.85 -16.63 19.68
N ALA A 112 33.71 -16.00 19.37
CA ALA A 112 32.93 -16.30 18.17
C ALA A 112 33.67 -15.87 16.89
N LEU A 113 33.98 -16.83 16.00
CA LEU A 113 34.92 -16.65 14.90
C LEU A 113 34.33 -16.97 13.52
N PRO A 114 34.66 -16.21 12.46
CA PRO A 114 34.16 -16.47 11.11
C PRO A 114 34.56 -17.84 10.55
N GLU A 115 35.73 -18.37 10.91
CA GLU A 115 36.26 -19.66 10.45
C GLU A 115 35.37 -20.85 10.85
N TYR A 116 34.63 -20.74 11.97
CA TYR A 116 33.67 -21.76 12.41
C TYR A 116 32.55 -22.00 11.37
N ASN A 117 32.25 -21.02 10.51
CA ASN A 117 31.26 -21.18 9.44
C ASN A 117 31.71 -22.17 8.36
N ASP A 118 33.01 -22.30 8.11
CA ASP A 118 33.55 -23.25 7.14
C ASP A 118 33.72 -24.66 7.73
N ALA A 119 34.05 -24.77 9.02
CA ALA A 119 33.99 -26.04 9.74
C ALA A 119 32.54 -26.60 9.78
N ALA A 120 31.56 -25.77 10.18
CA ALA A 120 30.14 -26.13 10.15
C ALA A 120 29.69 -26.62 8.76
N ARG A 121 30.14 -25.93 7.69
CA ARG A 121 29.89 -26.32 6.30
C ARG A 121 30.52 -27.67 5.96
N TRP A 122 31.76 -27.92 6.37
CA TRP A 122 32.45 -29.18 6.10
C TRP A 122 31.76 -30.37 6.76
N PHE A 123 31.42 -30.29 8.05
CA PHE A 123 30.71 -31.38 8.74
C PHE A 123 29.31 -31.62 8.15
N ALA A 124 28.56 -30.56 7.83
CA ALA A 124 27.25 -30.69 7.21
C ALA A 124 27.29 -31.25 5.77
N ALA A 125 28.40 -31.08 5.03
CA ALA A 125 28.60 -31.69 3.71
C ALA A 125 28.81 -33.21 3.80
N HIS A 126 29.46 -33.69 4.87
CA HIS A 126 29.78 -35.11 5.09
C HIS A 126 28.72 -35.86 5.91
N GLY A 127 27.50 -35.32 6.00
CA GLY A 127 26.38 -35.94 6.75
C GLY A 127 26.52 -35.91 8.28
N ARG A 128 27.58 -35.31 8.81
CA ARG A 128 27.88 -35.26 10.26
C ARG A 128 27.16 -34.09 10.92
N TYR A 129 25.84 -34.20 10.92
CA TYR A 129 24.94 -33.10 11.25
C TYR A 129 25.00 -32.66 12.72
N ALA A 130 25.20 -33.58 13.67
CA ALA A 130 25.40 -33.25 15.08
C ALA A 130 26.69 -32.44 15.30
N ASP A 131 27.81 -32.90 14.71
CA ASP A 131 29.11 -32.21 14.77
C ASP A 131 29.03 -30.79 14.18
N ALA A 132 28.26 -30.60 13.10
CA ALA A 132 28.04 -29.29 12.51
C ALA A 132 27.34 -28.30 13.47
N LEU A 133 26.47 -28.76 14.38
CA LEU A 133 25.78 -27.88 15.33
C LEU A 133 26.74 -27.24 16.34
N HIS A 134 27.75 -27.95 16.84
CA HIS A 134 28.74 -27.40 17.76
C HIS A 134 29.49 -26.19 17.16
N TRP A 135 29.79 -26.22 15.86
CA TRP A 135 30.40 -25.06 15.17
C TRP A 135 29.40 -23.93 14.90
N ILE A 136 28.13 -24.24 14.67
CA ILE A 136 27.04 -23.27 14.46
C ILE A 136 26.72 -22.47 15.73
N GLU A 137 26.75 -23.14 16.88
CA GLU A 137 26.54 -22.56 18.20
C GLU A 137 27.55 -21.46 18.50
N LEU A 138 28.81 -21.69 18.15
CA LEU A 138 29.93 -20.76 18.35
C LEU A 138 30.08 -19.73 17.24
N ALA A 139 29.51 -19.96 16.05
CA ALA A 139 29.63 -19.05 14.92
C ALA A 139 29.01 -17.67 15.21
N PRO A 140 29.60 -16.56 14.73
CA PRO A 140 29.03 -15.23 14.88
C PRO A 140 27.71 -15.09 14.10
N ALA A 141 26.88 -14.12 14.50
CA ALA A 141 25.60 -13.87 13.85
C ALA A 141 25.75 -13.38 12.39
N CYS A 142 24.69 -13.52 11.59
CA CYS A 142 24.66 -13.11 10.19
C CYS A 142 24.89 -11.58 9.98
N ALA A 143 24.59 -10.77 11.01
CA ALA A 143 24.91 -9.35 11.06
C ALA A 143 26.42 -9.15 11.33
N GLY A 144 27.12 -8.50 10.40
CA GLY A 144 28.58 -8.26 10.45
C GLY A 144 29.41 -9.24 9.61
N LEU A 145 28.95 -10.46 9.36
CA LEU A 145 29.70 -11.44 8.56
C LEU A 145 29.91 -11.02 7.11
N SER A 146 31.09 -11.35 6.57
CA SER A 146 31.43 -11.17 5.15
C SER A 146 30.55 -12.01 4.22
N ARG A 147 30.51 -11.67 2.92
CA ARG A 147 29.70 -12.38 1.92
C ARG A 147 30.08 -13.87 1.80
N GLN A 148 31.34 -14.22 2.01
CA GLN A 148 31.85 -15.59 1.92
C GLN A 148 31.36 -16.44 3.09
N PHE A 149 31.69 -16.07 4.34
CA PHE A 149 31.28 -16.83 5.52
C PHE A 149 29.75 -16.91 5.67
N ARG A 150 29.03 -15.84 5.29
CA ARG A 150 27.56 -15.85 5.24
C ARG A 150 27.02 -16.86 4.23
N ALA A 151 27.68 -17.04 3.08
CA ALA A 151 27.30 -18.06 2.10
C ALA A 151 27.65 -19.47 2.61
N ALA A 152 28.78 -19.65 3.29
CA ALA A 152 29.19 -20.93 3.85
C ALA A 152 28.19 -21.45 4.90
N MET A 153 27.83 -20.61 5.87
CA MET A 153 26.80 -20.94 6.88
C MET A 153 25.41 -21.16 6.27
N GLN A 154 25.04 -20.34 5.28
CA GLN A 154 23.78 -20.51 4.54
C GLN A 154 23.73 -21.82 3.74
N GLN A 155 24.87 -22.43 3.38
CA GLN A 155 24.95 -23.78 2.83
C GLN A 155 24.85 -24.85 3.91
N ALA A 156 25.61 -24.74 5.02
CA ALA A 156 25.54 -25.66 6.16
C ALA A 156 24.10 -25.81 6.69
N MET A 157 23.43 -24.68 6.94
CA MET A 157 22.03 -24.62 7.36
C MET A 157 21.05 -25.18 6.32
N GLN A 158 21.37 -25.09 5.02
CA GLN A 158 20.54 -25.69 3.96
C GLN A 158 20.71 -27.21 3.82
N TRP A 159 21.85 -27.76 4.21
CA TRP A 159 22.03 -29.21 4.32
C TRP A 159 21.34 -29.74 5.58
N LEU A 160 21.54 -29.10 6.74
CA LEU A 160 20.83 -29.45 7.99
C LEU A 160 19.30 -29.41 7.85
N THR A 161 18.76 -28.40 7.16
CA THR A 161 17.31 -28.29 6.90
C THR A 161 16.79 -29.13 5.73
N ARG A 162 17.63 -30.02 5.17
CA ARG A 162 17.30 -30.97 4.09
C ARG A 162 17.94 -32.36 4.28
N ALA A 163 18.43 -32.66 5.49
CA ALA A 163 18.88 -34.00 5.82
C ALA A 163 17.76 -35.01 5.51
N PRO A 164 18.08 -36.25 5.10
CA PRO A 164 17.12 -37.33 5.25
C PRO A 164 16.70 -37.38 6.73
N LEU A 165 15.42 -37.64 6.99
CA LEU A 165 14.87 -37.71 8.34
C LEU A 165 14.34 -39.13 8.50
N THR A 166 15.30 -40.01 8.76
CA THR A 166 15.16 -41.46 8.88
C THR A 166 15.13 -41.90 10.35
N GLU A 167 15.82 -41.17 11.22
CA GLU A 167 15.88 -41.44 12.66
C GLU A 167 15.34 -40.28 13.52
N ARG A 168 14.92 -40.61 14.75
CA ARG A 168 14.52 -39.60 15.77
C ARG A 168 15.68 -38.69 16.17
N SER A 169 16.92 -39.16 16.07
CA SER A 169 18.16 -38.39 16.29
C SER A 169 18.22 -37.16 15.36
N GLU A 170 17.86 -37.35 14.08
CA GLU A 170 17.90 -36.33 13.03
C GLU A 170 16.79 -35.27 13.22
N HIS A 171 15.67 -35.62 13.86
CA HIS A 171 14.61 -34.65 14.21
C HIS A 171 15.10 -33.59 15.22
N ALA A 172 15.82 -34.01 16.26
CA ALA A 172 16.38 -33.11 17.27
C ALA A 172 17.43 -32.16 16.66
N VAL A 173 18.21 -32.67 15.70
CA VAL A 173 19.17 -31.87 14.91
C VAL A 173 18.44 -30.79 14.08
N LEU A 174 17.35 -31.14 13.40
CA LEU A 174 16.54 -30.18 12.62
C LEU A 174 15.91 -29.09 13.51
N GLN A 175 15.43 -29.46 14.70
CA GLN A 175 14.90 -28.53 15.70
C GLN A 175 15.96 -27.53 16.16
N LYS A 176 17.14 -28.01 16.58
CA LYS A 176 18.28 -27.16 16.97
C LYS A 176 18.75 -26.27 15.81
N ALA A 177 18.85 -26.81 14.60
CA ALA A 177 19.20 -26.02 13.41
C ALA A 177 18.21 -24.87 13.14
N CYS A 178 16.91 -25.09 13.37
CA CYS A 178 15.92 -24.01 13.27
C CYS A 178 16.11 -22.95 14.37
N MET A 179 16.37 -23.34 15.62
CA MET A 179 16.62 -22.40 16.72
C MET A 179 17.88 -21.55 16.47
N TYR A 180 19.00 -22.14 16.05
CA TYR A 180 20.19 -21.37 15.66
C TYR A 180 19.96 -20.51 14.40
N ALA A 181 19.14 -20.96 13.44
CA ALA A 181 18.79 -20.14 12.28
C ALA A 181 17.88 -18.94 12.64
N ALA A 182 17.09 -19.03 13.72
CA ALA A 182 16.32 -17.91 14.27
C ALA A 182 17.24 -16.90 14.99
N SER A 183 18.07 -17.37 15.93
CA SER A 183 18.92 -16.50 16.76
C SER A 183 20.07 -15.87 15.98
N LYS A 184 20.76 -16.62 15.11
CA LYS A 184 21.86 -16.10 14.28
C LYS A 184 21.37 -15.36 13.01
N GLY A 185 20.06 -15.37 12.73
CA GLY A 185 19.44 -14.56 11.66
C GLY A 185 19.42 -15.18 10.24
N TYR A 186 19.56 -16.50 10.10
CA TYR A 186 19.55 -17.24 8.82
C TYR A 186 18.13 -17.56 8.33
N ILE A 187 17.35 -16.49 8.13
CA ILE A 187 15.90 -16.52 7.93
C ILE A 187 15.45 -17.39 6.74
N ASP A 188 16.21 -17.44 5.64
CA ASP A 188 15.85 -18.28 4.49
C ASP A 188 16.03 -19.78 4.77
N ALA A 189 17.02 -20.17 5.59
CA ALA A 189 17.20 -21.56 6.03
C ALA A 189 16.18 -21.95 7.11
N LEU A 190 15.95 -21.08 8.10
CA LEU A 190 14.83 -21.21 9.06
C LEU A 190 13.50 -21.43 8.31
N THR A 191 13.29 -20.72 7.21
CA THR A 191 12.09 -20.86 6.39
C THR A 191 12.02 -22.22 5.68
N ILE A 192 13.13 -22.83 5.30
CA ILE A 192 13.15 -24.18 4.73
C ILE A 192 12.85 -25.21 5.83
N GLY A 193 13.60 -25.20 6.94
CA GLY A 193 13.45 -26.14 8.05
C GLY A 193 12.05 -26.13 8.65
N MET A 194 11.52 -24.95 9.02
CA MET A 194 10.17 -24.82 9.56
C MET A 194 9.10 -25.25 8.55
N THR A 195 9.28 -24.97 7.24
CA THR A 195 8.35 -25.46 6.20
C THR A 195 8.42 -26.99 6.06
N HIS A 196 9.58 -27.60 6.34
CA HIS A 196 9.75 -29.06 6.30
C HIS A 196 9.06 -29.71 7.52
N MET A 197 9.45 -29.31 8.73
CA MET A 197 8.87 -29.82 9.99
C MET A 197 7.34 -29.75 9.97
N TYR A 198 6.78 -28.58 9.61
CA TYR A 198 5.34 -28.37 9.61
C TYR A 198 4.59 -29.08 8.48
N ARG A 199 5.26 -29.47 7.40
CA ARG A 199 4.63 -30.27 6.33
C ARG A 199 4.54 -31.74 6.71
N TYR A 200 5.57 -32.26 7.39
CA TYR A 200 5.73 -33.68 7.70
C TYR A 200 5.41 -34.02 9.17
N GLN A 201 4.87 -33.06 9.93
CA GLN A 201 4.47 -33.20 11.34
C GLN A 201 5.62 -33.62 12.28
N LEU A 202 6.83 -33.13 12.01
CA LEU A 202 8.05 -33.49 12.74
C LEU A 202 8.25 -32.56 13.94
N TRP A 203 7.40 -32.73 14.95
CA TRP A 203 7.35 -31.90 16.15
C TRP A 203 8.39 -32.34 17.21
N PRO A 204 8.84 -31.43 18.10
CA PRO A 204 9.35 -31.84 19.41
C PRO A 204 8.20 -32.32 20.32
N ASP A 205 8.54 -32.96 21.42
CA ASP A 205 7.55 -33.49 22.39
C ASP A 205 6.71 -32.38 23.06
N GLU A 206 7.25 -31.16 23.15
CA GLU A 206 6.54 -29.93 23.55
C GLU A 206 5.43 -29.51 22.56
N GLY A 207 5.40 -30.11 21.37
CA GLY A 207 4.40 -29.88 20.33
C GLY A 207 4.68 -28.66 19.42
N PRO A 208 3.87 -28.47 18.37
CA PRO A 208 4.08 -27.45 17.35
C PRO A 208 4.01 -26.01 17.90
N ILE A 209 3.12 -25.74 18.86
CA ILE A 209 2.83 -24.38 19.32
C ILE A 209 3.96 -23.83 20.20
N ALA A 210 4.39 -24.59 21.22
CA ALA A 210 5.51 -24.21 22.07
C ALA A 210 6.79 -23.97 21.23
N PHE A 211 7.08 -24.86 20.28
CA PHE A 211 8.22 -24.67 19.39
C PHE A 211 8.12 -23.42 18.50
N TRP A 212 6.92 -23.03 18.05
CA TRP A 212 6.73 -21.76 17.33
C TRP A 212 7.04 -20.55 18.21
N GLU A 213 6.64 -20.59 19.48
CA GLU A 213 6.83 -19.52 20.45
C GLU A 213 8.31 -19.39 20.84
N SER A 214 9.01 -20.50 21.07
CA SER A 214 10.48 -20.54 21.26
C SER A 214 11.23 -19.98 20.04
N VAL A 215 10.83 -20.36 18.82
CA VAL A 215 11.40 -19.80 17.57
C VAL A 215 11.08 -18.29 17.42
N ALA A 216 9.93 -17.82 17.92
CA ALA A 216 9.55 -16.42 17.89
C ALA A 216 10.37 -15.57 18.86
N GLN A 217 10.57 -16.05 20.09
CA GLN A 217 11.43 -15.42 21.10
C GLN A 217 12.88 -15.32 20.63
N ALA A 218 13.39 -16.37 19.96
CA ALA A 218 14.73 -16.40 19.40
C ALA A 218 14.92 -15.58 18.11
N TYR A 219 13.89 -14.94 17.54
CA TYR A 219 13.94 -14.40 16.18
C TYR A 219 14.62 -13.01 16.06
N THR A 220 15.86 -12.97 15.56
CA THR A 220 16.60 -11.71 15.35
C THR A 220 16.34 -11.02 14.00
N GLY A 221 15.23 -11.34 13.34
CA GLY A 221 14.86 -10.79 12.03
C GLY A 221 13.83 -9.65 12.07
N THR A 222 13.50 -9.09 10.91
CA THR A 222 12.51 -8.00 10.81
C THR A 222 11.08 -8.53 10.68
N ALA A 223 10.08 -7.84 11.26
CA ALA A 223 8.67 -8.24 11.22
C ALA A 223 8.12 -8.55 9.80
N PRO A 224 8.47 -7.83 8.71
CA PRO A 224 8.05 -8.18 7.35
C PRO A 224 8.70 -9.46 6.78
N LYS A 225 9.75 -9.99 7.43
CA LYS A 225 10.30 -11.32 7.15
C LYS A 225 9.63 -12.38 8.03
N TRP A 226 9.40 -12.10 9.32
CA TRP A 226 8.65 -12.97 10.24
C TRP A 226 7.25 -13.32 9.70
N GLN A 227 6.49 -12.31 9.28
CA GLN A 227 5.16 -12.52 8.69
C GLN A 227 5.20 -13.40 7.42
N ARG A 228 6.31 -13.40 6.66
CA ARG A 228 6.49 -14.27 5.48
C ARG A 228 6.88 -15.70 5.86
N LEU A 229 7.64 -15.90 6.93
CA LEU A 229 7.90 -17.22 7.52
C LEU A 229 6.56 -17.84 7.97
N ALA A 230 5.81 -17.13 8.80
CA ALA A 230 4.52 -17.59 9.33
C ALA A 230 3.54 -18.02 8.23
N ASN A 231 3.37 -17.23 7.16
CA ASN A 231 2.53 -17.61 6.02
C ASN A 231 2.99 -18.92 5.32
N ARG A 232 4.30 -19.18 5.22
CA ARG A 232 4.83 -20.39 4.57
C ARG A 232 4.65 -21.62 5.45
N VAL A 233 4.95 -21.49 6.74
CA VAL A 233 4.87 -22.55 7.75
C VAL A 233 3.41 -22.95 7.98
N TYR A 234 2.50 -21.99 8.08
CA TYR A 234 1.06 -22.24 8.08
C TYR A 234 0.59 -22.98 6.81
N HIS A 235 1.05 -22.56 5.63
CA HIS A 235 0.77 -23.26 4.37
C HIS A 235 1.41 -24.66 4.28
N ALA A 236 2.42 -24.97 5.11
CA ALA A 236 2.99 -26.31 5.24
C ALA A 236 2.07 -27.19 6.10
N LEU A 237 1.65 -26.70 7.28
CA LEU A 237 0.72 -27.36 8.20
C LEU A 237 -0.58 -27.81 7.49
N VAL A 238 -1.20 -26.89 6.76
CA VAL A 238 -2.45 -27.15 6.02
C VAL A 238 -2.27 -28.14 4.86
N ARG A 239 -1.03 -28.35 4.37
CA ARG A 239 -0.70 -29.38 3.36
C ARG A 239 -0.28 -30.72 3.97
N GLY A 240 0.17 -30.71 5.23
CA GLY A 240 0.48 -31.90 6.01
C GLY A 240 -0.74 -32.55 6.68
N GLY A 241 -1.95 -32.04 6.42
CA GLY A 241 -3.19 -32.53 7.03
C GLY A 241 -3.46 -32.02 8.45
N GLY A 242 -2.61 -31.13 9.00
CA GLY A 242 -2.68 -30.62 10.39
C GLY A 242 -3.83 -29.62 10.65
N HIS A 243 -5.04 -29.92 10.18
CA HIS A 243 -6.17 -28.99 10.16
C HIS A 243 -6.65 -28.59 11.56
N ALA A 244 -6.63 -29.49 12.54
CA ALA A 244 -7.05 -29.23 13.92
C ALA A 244 -6.23 -28.11 14.59
N HIS A 245 -4.93 -28.02 14.29
CA HIS A 245 -4.04 -27.02 14.88
C HIS A 245 -4.00 -25.70 14.10
N ALA A 246 -4.65 -25.60 12.93
CA ALA A 246 -4.53 -24.45 12.06
C ALA A 246 -5.19 -23.18 12.64
N GLU A 247 -6.33 -23.29 13.34
CA GLU A 247 -7.05 -22.09 13.79
C GLU A 247 -6.35 -21.32 14.93
N PRO A 248 -5.87 -21.96 16.02
CA PRO A 248 -5.09 -21.26 17.05
C PRO A 248 -3.82 -20.63 16.48
N TRP A 249 -3.13 -21.37 15.61
CA TRP A 249 -1.87 -20.95 15.00
C TRP A 249 -2.04 -19.69 14.12
N ALA A 250 -3.17 -19.55 13.43
CA ALA A 250 -3.49 -18.34 12.66
C ALA A 250 -3.69 -17.10 13.53
N ARG A 251 -4.10 -17.26 14.80
CA ARG A 251 -4.22 -16.17 15.78
C ARG A 251 -2.84 -15.81 16.34
N LEU A 252 -2.08 -16.80 16.82
CA LEU A 252 -0.72 -16.62 17.37
C LEU A 252 0.23 -15.98 16.36
N ALA A 253 0.23 -16.43 15.11
CA ALA A 253 1.00 -15.85 14.01
C ALA A 253 0.63 -14.40 13.63
N SER A 254 -0.41 -13.82 14.24
CA SER A 254 -0.80 -12.42 14.09
C SER A 254 -0.56 -11.57 15.35
N ALA A 255 -0.43 -12.20 16.52
CA ALA A 255 -0.17 -11.54 17.80
C ALA A 255 1.33 -11.51 18.14
N ALA A 256 2.05 -12.60 17.91
CA ALA A 256 3.47 -12.73 18.23
C ALA A 256 4.34 -12.04 17.16
N ALA A 257 4.46 -10.71 17.25
CA ALA A 257 5.53 -9.94 16.63
C ALA A 257 6.27 -9.17 17.74
N PRO A 258 7.60 -9.27 17.85
CA PRO A 258 8.37 -8.43 18.78
C PRO A 258 8.20 -6.94 18.42
N ASP A 259 8.32 -6.07 19.43
CA ASP A 259 7.78 -4.71 19.43
C ASP A 259 7.97 -3.91 18.14
N ALA A 260 6.85 -3.46 17.58
CA ALA A 260 6.81 -2.62 16.39
C ALA A 260 7.27 -1.17 16.64
N SER A 261 7.79 -0.86 17.82
CA SER A 261 8.25 0.48 18.26
C SER A 261 9.49 0.98 17.52
N THR A 262 10.25 0.11 16.85
CA THR A 262 11.54 0.43 16.22
C THR A 262 11.52 0.47 14.68
N VAL A 263 10.34 0.55 14.04
CA VAL A 263 10.20 0.62 12.57
C VAL A 263 9.58 1.94 12.08
N ASP A 264 10.15 3.09 12.48
CA ASP A 264 9.95 4.38 11.77
C ASP A 264 11.06 4.63 10.71
N THR A 265 12.05 3.74 10.62
CA THR A 265 13.01 3.74 9.51
C THR A 265 12.39 3.10 8.26
N LEU A 266 12.62 3.73 7.10
CA LEU A 266 12.05 3.37 5.80
C LEU A 266 10.51 3.52 5.69
N ARG A 267 10.00 4.74 5.96
CA ARG A 267 8.98 5.30 5.06
C ARG A 267 9.55 5.20 3.63
N PRO A 268 8.97 4.38 2.72
CA PRO A 268 9.61 4.15 1.44
C PRO A 268 9.51 5.44 0.62
N THR A 269 10.66 5.95 0.16
CA THR A 269 10.75 7.17 -0.64
C THR A 269 9.90 7.00 -1.90
N ARG A 270 8.76 7.70 -1.92
CA ARG A 270 7.84 7.71 -3.05
C ARG A 270 8.45 8.57 -4.14
N ASP A 271 8.74 7.95 -5.28
CA ASP A 271 9.25 8.62 -6.47
C ASP A 271 8.08 9.20 -7.28
N PRO A 272 7.87 10.54 -7.29
CA PRO A 272 6.79 11.15 -8.06
C PRO A 272 7.03 11.10 -9.57
N MET A 273 8.29 11.00 -10.01
CA MET A 273 8.64 10.91 -11.43
C MET A 273 8.36 9.51 -11.98
N LEU A 274 8.63 8.45 -11.21
CA LEU A 274 8.15 7.10 -11.50
C LEU A 274 6.62 7.07 -11.60
N ASP A 275 5.94 7.62 -10.60
CA ASP A 275 4.47 7.67 -10.55
C ASP A 275 3.90 8.41 -11.78
N ALA A 276 4.52 9.51 -12.21
CA ALA A 276 4.16 10.25 -13.42
C ALA A 276 4.41 9.45 -14.71
N ARG A 277 5.60 8.87 -14.90
CA ARG A 277 6.00 8.09 -16.09
C ARG A 277 5.17 6.81 -16.26
N VAL A 278 4.80 6.16 -15.16
CA VAL A 278 3.89 5.00 -15.20
C VAL A 278 2.47 5.47 -15.57
N SER A 279 2.01 6.61 -15.04
CA SER A 279 0.71 7.19 -15.42
C SER A 279 0.65 7.63 -16.88
N GLU A 280 1.78 8.03 -17.46
CA GLU A 280 1.94 8.35 -18.88
C GLU A 280 1.91 7.10 -19.76
N ALA A 281 2.68 6.07 -19.42
CA ALA A 281 2.63 4.78 -20.11
C ALA A 281 1.22 4.16 -20.09
N LEU A 282 0.48 4.31 -18.97
CA LEU A 282 -0.93 3.91 -18.88
C LEU A 282 -1.87 4.77 -19.74
N ARG A 283 -1.64 6.10 -19.83
CA ARG A 283 -2.41 6.99 -20.72
C ARG A 283 -2.21 6.64 -22.20
N ALA A 284 -0.99 6.22 -22.58
CA ALA A 284 -0.67 5.72 -23.91
C ALA A 284 -1.08 4.25 -24.16
N GLY A 285 -1.86 3.63 -23.25
CA GLY A 285 -2.29 2.22 -23.35
C GLY A 285 -1.17 1.18 -23.18
N ASN A 286 0.07 1.60 -22.99
CA ASN A 286 1.25 0.73 -22.99
C ASN A 286 1.47 0.07 -21.62
N LEU A 287 0.66 -0.95 -21.33
CA LEU A 287 0.72 -1.74 -20.10
C LEU A 287 2.11 -2.37 -19.89
N ALA A 288 2.77 -2.82 -20.97
CA ALA A 288 4.10 -3.43 -20.92
C ALA A 288 5.17 -2.45 -20.42
N ALA A 289 5.18 -1.22 -20.94
CA ALA A 289 6.07 -0.15 -20.46
C ALA A 289 5.78 0.21 -18.99
N ALA A 290 4.50 0.36 -18.63
CA ALA A 290 4.10 0.61 -17.23
C ALA A 290 4.60 -0.48 -16.28
N ARG A 291 4.45 -1.76 -16.64
CA ARG A 291 4.99 -2.90 -15.86
C ARG A 291 6.52 -2.88 -15.80
N LYS A 292 7.21 -2.57 -16.91
CA LYS A 292 8.68 -2.52 -17.02
C LYS A 292 9.28 -1.43 -16.13
N LEU A 293 8.64 -0.26 -16.05
CA LEU A 293 9.00 0.82 -15.13
C LEU A 293 8.86 0.39 -13.66
N LEU A 294 7.71 -0.17 -13.28
CA LEU A 294 7.45 -0.62 -11.90
C LEU A 294 8.36 -1.78 -11.44
N LEU A 295 8.77 -2.65 -12.36
CA LEU A 295 9.75 -3.72 -12.07
C LEU A 295 11.18 -3.19 -11.88
N LYS A 296 11.58 -2.15 -12.64
CA LYS A 296 12.90 -1.52 -12.52
C LYS A 296 13.01 -0.54 -11.33
N ALA A 297 11.89 -0.02 -10.83
CA ALA A 297 11.87 0.90 -9.70
C ALA A 297 12.57 0.33 -8.46
N ARG A 298 13.41 1.13 -7.79
CA ARG A 298 13.92 0.82 -6.43
C ARG A 298 12.91 1.26 -5.35
N ALA A 299 12.28 2.42 -5.54
CA ALA A 299 11.16 2.93 -4.74
C ALA A 299 9.94 1.99 -4.71
N THR A 300 8.99 2.23 -3.78
CA THR A 300 7.64 1.65 -3.85
C THR A 300 6.70 2.59 -4.61
N PRO A 301 5.90 2.09 -5.56
CA PRO A 301 4.97 2.92 -6.33
C PRO A 301 3.74 3.35 -5.52
N GLY A 302 3.10 4.43 -5.93
CA GLY A 302 1.84 4.89 -5.32
C GLY A 302 0.69 3.89 -5.48
N VAL A 303 -0.08 3.69 -4.41
CA VAL A 303 -1.24 2.76 -4.37
C VAL A 303 -2.22 3.02 -5.52
N GLU A 304 -2.52 4.29 -5.80
CA GLU A 304 -3.44 4.69 -6.87
C GLU A 304 -2.95 4.26 -8.26
N ILE A 305 -1.65 4.24 -8.50
CA ILE A 305 -1.04 3.94 -9.82
C ILE A 305 -0.88 2.44 -10.03
N LEU A 306 -0.48 1.70 -8.98
CA LEU A 306 -0.57 0.24 -8.99
C LEU A 306 -2.03 -0.22 -9.21
N ALA A 307 -2.99 0.44 -8.57
CA ALA A 307 -4.42 0.18 -8.80
C ALA A 307 -4.90 0.56 -10.20
N SER A 308 -4.37 1.63 -10.82
CA SER A 308 -4.69 1.98 -12.21
C SER A 308 -4.13 0.95 -13.21
N LEU A 309 -2.90 0.44 -13.01
CA LEU A 309 -2.36 -0.65 -13.84
C LEU A 309 -3.18 -1.94 -13.67
N LEU A 310 -3.54 -2.29 -12.43
CA LEU A 310 -4.38 -3.46 -12.15
C LEU A 310 -5.78 -3.33 -12.78
N CYS A 311 -6.40 -2.15 -12.71
CA CYS A 311 -7.70 -1.88 -13.34
C CYS A 311 -7.64 -1.85 -14.87
N ALA A 312 -6.53 -1.39 -15.47
CA ALA A 312 -6.37 -1.40 -16.91
C ALA A 312 -6.14 -2.82 -17.45
N ALA A 313 -5.27 -3.60 -16.80
CA ALA A 313 -5.01 -5.00 -17.18
C ALA A 313 -6.17 -5.96 -16.82
N GLY A 314 -6.91 -5.70 -15.73
CA GLY A 314 -8.02 -6.56 -15.27
C GLY A 314 -9.19 -6.68 -16.26
N ARG A 315 -9.37 -5.64 -17.10
CA ARG A 315 -10.37 -5.57 -18.18
C ARG A 315 -10.12 -6.53 -19.34
N THR A 316 -8.90 -7.05 -19.49
CA THR A 316 -8.50 -7.90 -20.60
C THR A 316 -8.14 -9.31 -20.12
N VAL A 317 -8.49 -10.35 -20.89
CA VAL A 317 -8.12 -11.74 -20.59
C VAL A 317 -6.62 -11.97 -20.82
N ALA A 318 -6.09 -11.40 -21.90
CA ALA A 318 -4.67 -11.38 -22.25
C ALA A 318 -4.16 -9.95 -22.48
N VAL A 319 -2.85 -9.76 -22.39
CA VAL A 319 -2.13 -8.49 -22.57
C VAL A 319 -0.95 -8.73 -23.52
N ARG A 320 -0.76 -7.82 -24.47
CA ARG A 320 0.42 -7.81 -25.35
C ARG A 320 1.65 -7.28 -24.60
N ASP A 321 2.71 -8.08 -24.62
CA ASP A 321 3.98 -7.84 -23.95
C ASP A 321 5.10 -7.82 -25.01
N GLY A 322 5.20 -6.70 -25.73
CA GLY A 322 5.92 -6.63 -26.99
C GLY A 322 5.15 -7.36 -28.10
N ALA A 323 5.83 -8.20 -28.87
CA ALA A 323 5.25 -8.96 -29.99
C ALA A 323 4.48 -10.23 -29.58
N ARG A 324 4.38 -10.55 -28.28
CA ARG A 324 3.67 -11.74 -27.79
C ARG A 324 2.47 -11.37 -26.94
N GLU A 325 1.37 -12.08 -27.13
CA GLU A 325 0.18 -11.99 -26.29
C GLU A 325 0.27 -13.01 -25.15
N CYS A 326 -0.07 -12.62 -23.92
CA CYS A 326 0.02 -13.48 -22.75
C CYS A 326 -1.11 -13.24 -21.75
N ALA A 327 -1.58 -14.30 -21.07
CA ALA A 327 -2.69 -14.18 -20.13
C ALA A 327 -2.38 -13.16 -19.02
N THR A 328 -3.34 -12.30 -18.66
CA THR A 328 -3.15 -11.20 -17.69
C THR A 328 -2.58 -11.67 -16.35
N GLY A 329 -2.96 -12.87 -15.90
CA GLY A 329 -2.42 -13.48 -14.67
C GLY A 329 -0.94 -13.86 -14.75
N GLN A 330 -0.43 -14.20 -15.94
CA GLN A 330 1.00 -14.38 -16.21
C GLN A 330 1.70 -13.02 -16.30
N PHE A 331 1.14 -12.08 -17.07
CA PHE A 331 1.67 -10.72 -17.25
C PHE A 331 1.95 -10.00 -15.91
N LEU A 332 1.03 -10.12 -14.94
CA LEU A 332 1.14 -9.50 -13.62
C LEU A 332 2.00 -10.30 -12.61
N ARG A 333 2.32 -11.58 -12.88
CA ARG A 333 2.99 -12.48 -11.93
C ARG A 333 4.39 -12.00 -11.47
N PRO A 334 5.27 -11.45 -12.34
CA PRO A 334 6.56 -10.91 -11.91
C PRO A 334 6.40 -9.69 -11.00
N LEU A 335 5.52 -8.76 -11.39
CA LEU A 335 5.27 -7.53 -10.63
C LEU A 335 4.67 -7.85 -9.24
N ARG A 336 3.73 -8.80 -9.18
CA ARG A 336 3.17 -9.29 -7.91
C ARG A 336 4.25 -9.87 -7.00
N ARG A 337 5.19 -10.66 -7.53
CA ARG A 337 6.33 -11.21 -6.75
C ARG A 337 7.21 -10.08 -6.19
N ALA A 338 7.64 -9.14 -7.04
CA ALA A 338 8.49 -8.03 -6.64
C ALA A 338 7.85 -7.12 -5.57
N ILE A 339 6.55 -6.82 -5.70
CA ILE A 339 5.85 -5.98 -4.73
C ILE A 339 5.61 -6.72 -3.41
N LEU A 340 5.18 -7.98 -3.43
CA LEU A 340 4.99 -8.77 -2.20
C LEU A 340 6.31 -9.04 -1.43
N GLN A 341 7.47 -8.99 -2.09
CA GLN A 341 8.77 -9.03 -1.42
C GLN A 341 9.11 -7.75 -0.64
N ARG A 342 8.57 -6.59 -1.07
CA ARG A 342 8.84 -5.27 -0.46
C ARG A 342 7.76 -4.85 0.53
N ASN A 343 6.49 -4.94 0.14
CA ASN A 343 5.34 -4.56 0.96
C ASN A 343 4.12 -5.43 0.61
N CYS A 344 3.73 -6.32 1.52
CA CYS A 344 2.60 -7.23 1.33
C CYS A 344 1.25 -6.50 1.25
N ALA A 345 1.05 -5.44 2.04
CA ALA A 345 -0.21 -4.69 2.08
C ALA A 345 -0.44 -3.87 0.81
N LEU A 346 0.61 -3.24 0.25
CA LEU A 346 0.54 -2.42 -0.96
C LEU A 346 -0.15 -3.13 -2.12
N TRP A 347 0.18 -4.40 -2.39
CA TRP A 347 -0.46 -5.17 -3.46
C TRP A 347 -1.96 -5.38 -3.23
N TYR A 348 -2.37 -5.81 -2.02
CA TYR A 348 -3.78 -6.12 -1.76
C TYR A 348 -4.64 -4.85 -1.61
N THR A 349 -4.10 -3.76 -1.05
CA THR A 349 -4.79 -2.46 -0.99
C THR A 349 -4.95 -1.85 -2.39
N ALA A 350 -3.94 -1.97 -3.25
CA ALA A 350 -4.06 -1.56 -4.65
C ALA A 350 -5.06 -2.45 -5.43
N LEU A 351 -5.17 -3.74 -5.09
CA LEU A 351 -6.17 -4.63 -5.68
C LEU A 351 -7.60 -4.25 -5.28
N VAL A 352 -7.87 -3.99 -3.98
CA VAL A 352 -9.19 -3.48 -3.53
C VAL A 352 -9.52 -2.15 -4.23
N ARG A 353 -8.54 -1.24 -4.32
CA ARG A 353 -8.69 0.04 -5.04
C ARG A 353 -8.88 -0.13 -6.55
N ALA A 354 -8.31 -1.16 -7.17
CA ALA A 354 -8.54 -1.48 -8.57
C ALA A 354 -9.99 -1.94 -8.79
N ARG A 355 -10.51 -2.80 -7.91
CA ARG A 355 -11.92 -3.24 -7.95
C ARG A 355 -12.90 -2.10 -7.70
N GLU A 356 -12.60 -1.20 -6.77
CA GLU A 356 -13.34 0.07 -6.58
C GLU A 356 -13.38 0.90 -7.88
N LYS A 357 -12.25 1.01 -8.60
CA LYS A 357 -12.15 1.72 -9.90
C LYS A 357 -12.85 0.99 -11.06
N GLU A 358 -13.00 -0.33 -10.99
CA GLU A 358 -13.73 -1.14 -11.96
C GLU A 358 -15.24 -1.06 -11.77
N HIS A 359 -15.72 -0.52 -10.63
CA HIS A 359 -17.08 -0.73 -10.10
C HIS A 359 -17.40 -2.21 -9.81
N ASP A 360 -16.38 -2.99 -9.47
CA ASP A 360 -16.50 -4.35 -8.96
C ASP A 360 -16.56 -4.30 -7.42
N TRP A 361 -17.69 -3.83 -6.89
CA TRP A 361 -17.88 -3.64 -5.46
C TRP A 361 -17.73 -4.95 -4.69
N LEU A 362 -18.40 -6.01 -5.14
CA LEU A 362 -18.35 -7.35 -4.54
C LEU A 362 -16.92 -7.93 -4.56
N GLY A 363 -16.19 -7.79 -5.67
CA GLY A 363 -14.79 -8.18 -5.76
C GLY A 363 -13.89 -7.40 -4.79
N ALA A 364 -14.16 -6.10 -4.58
CA ALA A 364 -13.43 -5.29 -3.59
C ALA A 364 -13.67 -5.81 -2.15
N LEU A 365 -14.93 -6.10 -1.79
CA LEU A 365 -15.30 -6.59 -0.46
C LEU A 365 -14.79 -8.02 -0.19
N ARG A 366 -14.89 -8.92 -1.18
CA ARG A 366 -14.33 -10.28 -1.06
C ARG A 366 -12.81 -10.27 -0.91
N VAL A 367 -12.09 -9.42 -1.67
CA VAL A 367 -10.64 -9.24 -1.47
C VAL A 367 -10.34 -8.69 -0.07
N PHE A 368 -11.16 -7.78 0.46
CA PHE A 368 -11.03 -7.30 1.83
C PHE A 368 -11.21 -8.44 2.87
N ARG A 369 -12.35 -9.14 2.88
CA ARG A 369 -12.66 -10.27 3.79
C ARG A 369 -11.58 -11.37 3.81
N CYS A 370 -10.97 -11.64 2.65
CA CYS A 370 -9.96 -12.69 2.48
C CYS A 370 -8.51 -12.24 2.76
N ARG A 371 -8.24 -10.93 2.92
CA ARG A 371 -6.86 -10.41 3.01
C ARG A 371 -6.56 -9.52 4.20
N PHE A 372 -7.57 -8.92 4.83
CA PHE A 372 -7.36 -7.93 5.89
C PHE A 372 -8.04 -8.35 7.20
N VAL A 373 -7.57 -7.77 8.31
CA VAL A 373 -8.17 -7.94 9.63
C VAL A 373 -9.53 -7.24 9.64
N PRO A 374 -10.62 -7.92 10.05
CA PRO A 374 -11.93 -7.29 10.22
C PRO A 374 -11.82 -6.07 11.13
N VAL A 375 -12.43 -4.95 10.72
CA VAL A 375 -12.42 -3.72 11.51
C VAL A 375 -13.52 -3.85 12.58
N PRO A 376 -13.23 -3.69 13.88
CA PRO A 376 -14.27 -3.70 14.92
C PRO A 376 -15.34 -2.64 14.63
N GLY A 377 -16.61 -3.05 14.63
CA GLY A 377 -17.76 -2.23 14.22
C GLY A 377 -18.16 -2.35 12.74
N LEU A 378 -17.30 -2.91 11.88
CA LEU A 378 -17.65 -3.26 10.50
C LEU A 378 -18.10 -4.73 10.43
N ASP A 379 -19.31 -4.97 10.90
CA ASP A 379 -19.90 -6.29 11.06
C ASP A 379 -19.98 -7.07 9.72
N THR A 380 -19.63 -8.35 9.78
CA THR A 380 -20.02 -9.40 8.82
C THR A 380 -21.46 -9.24 8.31
N HIS A 381 -22.44 -8.99 9.18
CA HIS A 381 -23.83 -8.83 8.75
C HIS A 381 -24.06 -7.62 7.82
N LEU A 382 -23.28 -6.54 7.96
CA LEU A 382 -23.32 -5.40 7.02
C LEU A 382 -22.67 -5.75 5.68
N LEU A 383 -21.59 -6.55 5.70
CA LEU A 383 -20.95 -7.06 4.48
C LEU A 383 -21.91 -8.02 3.75
N ASP A 384 -22.53 -8.94 4.47
CA ASP A 384 -23.47 -9.94 3.91
C ASP A 384 -24.77 -9.30 3.43
N ALA A 385 -25.24 -8.23 4.07
CA ALA A 385 -26.36 -7.43 3.56
C ALA A 385 -25.98 -6.69 2.25
N ALA A 386 -24.80 -6.08 2.18
CA ALA A 386 -24.29 -5.45 0.97
C ALA A 386 -24.07 -6.47 -0.18
N GLU A 387 -23.66 -7.70 0.14
CA GLU A 387 -23.55 -8.79 -0.84
C GLU A 387 -24.91 -9.31 -1.36
N ARG A 388 -26.02 -9.11 -0.63
CA ARG A 388 -27.39 -9.42 -1.09
C ARG A 388 -28.03 -8.31 -1.92
N VAL A 389 -27.77 -7.04 -1.58
CA VAL A 389 -28.41 -5.88 -2.23
C VAL A 389 -27.71 -5.49 -3.54
N CYS A 390 -26.41 -5.76 -3.68
CA CYS A 390 -25.69 -5.41 -4.90
C CYS A 390 -26.12 -6.31 -6.08
N PRO A 391 -26.59 -5.75 -7.21
CA PRO A 391 -26.97 -6.57 -8.37
C PRO A 391 -25.75 -7.33 -8.93
N PRO A 392 -25.91 -8.58 -9.37
CA PRO A 392 -24.85 -9.34 -9.99
C PRO A 392 -24.48 -8.70 -11.33
N ARG A 393 -23.23 -8.25 -11.45
CA ARG A 393 -22.71 -7.65 -12.69
C ARG A 393 -22.70 -8.71 -13.80
N THR A 394 -23.27 -8.37 -14.95
CA THR A 394 -23.13 -9.17 -16.19
C THR A 394 -21.65 -9.40 -16.48
N GLN A 395 -21.24 -10.67 -16.51
CA GLN A 395 -19.83 -11.05 -16.54
C GLN A 395 -19.29 -10.96 -17.96
N THR A 396 -18.62 -9.85 -18.28
CA THR A 396 -17.80 -9.77 -19.49
C THR A 396 -16.51 -10.58 -19.31
N GLU A 397 -16.06 -11.21 -20.39
CA GLU A 397 -14.83 -11.99 -20.46
C GLU A 397 -13.62 -11.16 -20.03
N SER A 398 -13.16 -11.41 -18.80
CA SER A 398 -12.17 -10.56 -18.16
C SER A 398 -11.37 -11.36 -17.14
N HIS A 399 -10.09 -11.04 -17.01
CA HIS A 399 -9.26 -11.62 -15.94
C HIS A 399 -9.84 -11.26 -14.55
N ALA A 400 -10.51 -10.11 -14.44
CA ALA A 400 -11.37 -9.72 -13.33
C ALA A 400 -12.37 -10.80 -12.92
N ALA A 401 -13.24 -11.27 -13.84
CA ALA A 401 -14.25 -12.30 -13.57
C ALA A 401 -13.63 -13.71 -13.44
N ALA A 402 -12.67 -14.07 -14.32
CA ALA A 402 -12.00 -15.37 -14.26
C ALA A 402 -11.26 -15.59 -12.93
N SER A 403 -10.67 -14.54 -12.34
CA SER A 403 -10.06 -14.61 -11.01
C SER A 403 -11.08 -14.68 -9.86
N LEU A 404 -12.34 -14.29 -10.08
CA LEU A 404 -13.42 -14.40 -9.10
C LEU A 404 -13.96 -15.84 -9.07
N ALA A 405 -14.30 -16.41 -10.23
CA ALA A 405 -14.69 -17.82 -10.35
C ALA A 405 -13.62 -18.77 -9.80
N ASN A 406 -12.34 -18.54 -10.12
CA ASN A 406 -11.20 -19.28 -9.55
C ASN A 406 -10.97 -19.05 -8.04
N SER A 407 -11.67 -18.11 -7.41
CA SER A 407 -11.66 -17.91 -5.95
C SER A 407 -12.85 -18.60 -5.28
N ASP A 408 -14.02 -18.53 -5.92
CA ASP A 408 -15.26 -19.14 -5.42
C ASP A 408 -15.21 -20.67 -5.53
N ALA A 409 -14.56 -21.21 -6.56
CA ALA A 409 -14.29 -22.66 -6.71
C ALA A 409 -13.32 -23.25 -5.65
N ARG A 410 -12.73 -22.44 -4.76
CA ARG A 410 -11.90 -22.94 -3.65
C ARG A 410 -12.75 -23.16 -2.40
N THR A 411 -12.47 -24.25 -1.67
CA THR A 411 -13.06 -24.54 -0.36
C THR A 411 -12.84 -23.39 0.64
N ALA A 412 -13.79 -23.16 1.54
CA ALA A 412 -13.75 -22.03 2.48
C ALA A 412 -12.46 -22.01 3.32
N ALA A 413 -12.00 -23.17 3.79
CA ALA A 413 -10.73 -23.32 4.49
C ALA A 413 -9.53 -22.77 3.69
N HIS A 414 -9.45 -23.01 2.38
CA HIS A 414 -8.40 -22.43 1.54
C HIS A 414 -8.56 -20.93 1.25
N ARG A 415 -9.72 -20.33 1.55
CA ARG A 415 -9.94 -18.86 1.49
C ARG A 415 -9.47 -18.17 2.77
N THR A 416 -9.75 -18.76 3.94
CA THR A 416 -9.34 -18.23 5.26
C THR A 416 -7.86 -18.49 5.58
N ALA A 417 -7.26 -19.51 4.98
CA ALA A 417 -5.89 -20.00 5.16
C ALA A 417 -4.73 -19.03 4.80
N ARG A 418 -4.79 -17.74 5.12
CA ARG A 418 -3.70 -16.76 4.88
C ARG A 418 -3.68 -15.70 5.97
N VAL A 419 -2.48 -15.28 6.39
CA VAL A 419 -2.34 -14.18 7.35
C VAL A 419 -3.05 -12.93 6.82
N ARG A 420 -3.88 -12.35 7.69
CA ARG A 420 -4.63 -11.11 7.47
C ARG A 420 -3.71 -9.92 7.73
N LEU A 421 -3.93 -8.84 6.97
CA LEU A 421 -3.13 -7.62 6.99
C LEU A 421 -3.90 -6.50 7.69
N ASP A 422 -3.21 -5.56 8.33
CA ASP A 422 -3.86 -4.44 8.99
C ASP A 422 -4.61 -3.51 8.02
N THR A 423 -5.77 -3.03 8.48
CA THR A 423 -6.60 -2.11 7.73
C THR A 423 -6.15 -0.67 7.97
N SER A 424 -5.63 -0.01 6.93
CA SER A 424 -5.29 1.42 6.99
C SER A 424 -6.50 2.31 6.65
N ALA A 425 -6.49 3.57 7.11
CA ALA A 425 -7.53 4.56 6.79
C ALA A 425 -7.78 4.72 5.27
N TYR A 426 -6.73 4.60 4.44
CA TYR A 426 -6.87 4.62 2.97
C TYR A 426 -7.64 3.41 2.44
N LEU A 427 -7.35 2.22 2.97
CA LEU A 427 -8.08 1.00 2.61
C LEU A 427 -9.53 1.09 3.07
N LEU A 428 -9.77 1.49 4.33
CA LEU A 428 -11.11 1.66 4.88
C LEU A 428 -11.96 2.60 4.01
N GLY A 429 -11.43 3.76 3.60
CA GLY A 429 -12.14 4.66 2.67
C GLY A 429 -12.39 4.08 1.27
N SER A 430 -11.66 3.04 0.87
CA SER A 430 -11.90 2.32 -0.40
C SER A 430 -12.92 1.18 -0.22
N VAL A 431 -12.94 0.52 0.95
CA VAL A 431 -13.92 -0.50 1.35
C VAL A 431 -15.31 0.12 1.60
N LEU A 432 -15.37 1.25 2.32
CA LEU A 432 -16.60 2.00 2.54
C LEU A 432 -17.23 2.47 1.22
N ARG A 433 -16.43 2.83 0.21
CA ARG A 433 -16.93 3.16 -1.13
C ARG A 433 -17.52 1.96 -1.85
N ALA A 434 -16.96 0.77 -1.68
CA ALA A 434 -17.55 -0.45 -2.21
C ALA A 434 -18.87 -0.78 -1.49
N LEU A 435 -18.95 -0.65 -0.16
CA LEU A 435 -20.19 -0.84 0.60
C LEU A 435 -21.28 0.17 0.21
N VAL A 436 -20.95 1.47 0.19
CA VAL A 436 -21.85 2.52 -0.28
C VAL A 436 -22.25 2.30 -1.75
N GLY A 437 -21.36 1.74 -2.57
CA GLY A 437 -21.65 1.35 -3.96
C GLY A 437 -22.62 0.18 -4.08
N CYS A 438 -22.50 -0.85 -3.24
CA CYS A 438 -23.48 -1.95 -3.13
C CYS A 438 -24.84 -1.44 -2.63
N CYS A 439 -24.85 -0.56 -1.63
CA CYS A 439 -26.05 -0.12 -0.92
C CYS A 439 -26.67 1.16 -1.51
N ALA A 440 -26.18 1.67 -2.64
CA ALA A 440 -26.49 3.00 -3.18
C ALA A 440 -27.99 3.29 -3.42
N GLN A 441 -28.81 2.24 -3.53
CA GLN A 441 -30.26 2.32 -3.74
C GLN A 441 -31.07 2.21 -2.43
N ASP A 442 -30.50 1.65 -1.36
CA ASP A 442 -31.16 1.49 -0.06
C ASP A 442 -30.80 2.65 0.88
N ARG A 443 -31.73 3.62 0.97
CA ARG A 443 -31.61 4.78 1.85
C ARG A 443 -31.48 4.38 3.34
N ALA A 444 -32.18 3.34 3.80
CA ALA A 444 -32.16 2.94 5.21
C ALA A 444 -30.85 2.23 5.59
N LEU A 445 -30.30 1.42 4.69
CA LEU A 445 -29.00 0.78 4.88
C LEU A 445 -27.86 1.81 4.81
N LEU A 446 -27.90 2.75 3.87
CA LEU A 446 -26.91 3.85 3.81
C LEU A 446 -26.85 4.68 5.10
N TYR A 447 -28.00 5.00 5.70
CA TYR A 447 -28.07 5.70 6.99
C TYR A 447 -27.41 4.89 8.13
N LYS A 448 -27.79 3.61 8.26
CA LYS A 448 -27.20 2.68 9.25
C LYS A 448 -25.69 2.52 9.05
N LEU A 449 -25.24 2.38 7.81
CA LEU A 449 -23.84 2.25 7.44
C LEU A 449 -23.03 3.52 7.79
N TYR A 450 -23.62 4.72 7.65
CA TYR A 450 -22.98 5.96 8.09
C TYR A 450 -22.86 6.02 9.62
N ALA A 451 -23.94 5.71 10.35
CA ALA A 451 -23.93 5.69 11.82
C ALA A 451 -22.90 4.70 12.39
N HIS A 452 -22.79 3.49 11.82
CA HIS A 452 -21.74 2.53 12.18
C HIS A 452 -20.34 3.01 11.75
N THR A 453 -20.22 3.75 10.64
CA THR A 453 -18.93 4.35 10.25
C THR A 453 -18.46 5.37 11.27
N LEU A 454 -19.35 6.19 11.85
CA LEU A 454 -18.96 7.14 12.90
C LEU A 454 -18.39 6.46 14.15
N SER A 455 -18.86 5.27 14.53
CA SER A 455 -18.26 4.53 15.67
C SER A 455 -16.90 3.94 15.31
N ILE A 456 -16.72 3.43 14.09
CA ILE A 456 -15.42 2.94 13.57
C ILE A 456 -14.38 4.08 13.54
N LEU A 457 -14.76 5.26 13.04
CA LEU A 457 -13.84 6.40 12.86
C LEU A 457 -13.43 7.08 14.18
N ARG A 458 -14.00 6.69 15.33
CA ARG A 458 -13.45 7.05 16.65
C ARG A 458 -12.05 6.48 16.89
N GLN A 459 -11.62 5.45 16.14
CA GLN A 459 -10.22 4.99 16.14
C GLN A 459 -9.34 5.98 15.35
N PRO A 460 -8.38 6.70 15.98
CA PRO A 460 -7.64 7.78 15.29
C PRO A 460 -6.82 7.29 14.08
N ARG A 461 -6.34 6.04 14.10
CA ARG A 461 -5.62 5.38 12.99
C ARG A 461 -6.49 5.12 11.74
N LEU A 462 -7.81 5.21 11.86
CA LEU A 462 -8.79 4.97 10.78
C LEU A 462 -9.48 6.26 10.31
N ALA A 463 -9.57 7.28 11.17
CA ALA A 463 -10.14 8.58 10.88
C ALA A 463 -9.48 9.24 9.65
N SER A 464 -10.24 9.44 8.56
CA SER A 464 -9.75 10.19 7.40
C SER A 464 -10.88 10.72 6.52
N ALA A 465 -10.63 11.82 5.82
CA ALA A 465 -11.60 12.41 4.89
C ALA A 465 -12.02 11.44 3.77
N ARG A 466 -11.20 10.42 3.44
CA ARG A 466 -11.53 9.41 2.43
C ARG A 466 -12.69 8.50 2.86
N ALA A 467 -12.93 8.34 4.16
CA ALA A 467 -14.07 7.60 4.69
C ALA A 467 -15.37 8.40 4.52
N PHE A 468 -15.37 9.69 4.84
CA PHE A 468 -16.53 10.57 4.61
C PHE A 468 -16.82 10.77 3.12
N GLU A 469 -15.78 10.99 2.30
CA GLU A 469 -15.85 10.99 0.81
C GLU A 469 -16.38 9.67 0.21
N ALA A 470 -16.62 8.62 0.99
CA ALA A 470 -17.33 7.44 0.50
C ALA A 470 -18.83 7.70 0.34
N PHE A 471 -19.44 8.44 1.26
CA PHE A 471 -20.88 8.62 1.35
C PHE A 471 -21.37 9.81 0.51
N ILE A 472 -20.60 10.89 0.43
CA ILE A 472 -21.00 12.14 -0.27
C ILE A 472 -21.57 11.85 -1.68
N PRO A 473 -20.94 11.05 -2.56
CA PRO A 473 -21.44 10.86 -3.92
C PRO A 473 -22.78 10.13 -4.01
N ALA A 474 -23.07 9.24 -3.06
CA ALA A 474 -24.30 8.45 -3.00
C ALA A 474 -25.43 9.21 -2.28
N LEU A 475 -25.15 9.81 -1.11
CA LEU A 475 -26.13 10.62 -0.37
C LEU A 475 -26.64 11.80 -1.22
N SER A 476 -25.73 12.55 -1.84
CA SER A 476 -26.11 13.65 -2.75
C SER A 476 -26.79 13.19 -4.05
N ALA A 477 -26.71 11.91 -4.42
CA ALA A 477 -27.47 11.35 -5.53
C ALA A 477 -28.83 10.80 -5.10
N ALA A 478 -28.93 10.26 -3.88
CA ALA A 478 -30.14 9.65 -3.33
C ALA A 478 -31.09 10.67 -2.68
N HIS A 479 -30.61 11.84 -2.25
CA HIS A 479 -31.42 12.93 -1.73
C HIS A 479 -30.75 14.31 -1.92
N PRO A 480 -30.71 14.86 -3.17
CA PRO A 480 -29.94 16.07 -3.48
C PRO A 480 -30.30 17.28 -2.60
N ALA A 481 -31.60 17.58 -2.48
CA ALA A 481 -32.12 18.74 -1.77
C ALA A 481 -31.78 18.69 -0.28
N GLY A 482 -32.28 17.70 0.47
CA GLY A 482 -32.01 17.61 1.91
C GLY A 482 -30.53 17.41 2.27
N PHE A 483 -29.73 16.77 1.40
CA PHE A 483 -28.28 16.63 1.61
C PHE A 483 -27.52 17.96 1.61
N VAL A 484 -27.98 18.93 0.81
CA VAL A 484 -27.47 20.31 0.78
C VAL A 484 -28.18 21.19 1.81
N GLY A 485 -29.50 21.06 1.90
CA GLY A 485 -30.42 21.92 2.64
C GLY A 485 -30.38 21.75 4.16
N GLY A 486 -30.05 20.56 4.66
CA GLY A 486 -29.98 20.29 6.11
C GLY A 486 -31.27 19.75 6.73
N GLU A 487 -32.19 19.19 5.95
CA GLU A 487 -33.45 18.61 6.46
C GLU A 487 -33.19 17.52 7.52
N ARG A 488 -33.59 17.81 8.76
CA ARG A 488 -33.29 16.97 9.92
C ARG A 488 -34.25 15.78 10.01
N GLY A 489 -33.74 14.57 9.82
CA GLY A 489 -34.42 13.35 10.29
C GLY A 489 -34.13 12.06 9.53
N THR A 490 -33.80 12.13 8.23
CA THR A 490 -33.76 10.93 7.35
C THR A 490 -32.38 10.54 6.85
N MET A 491 -31.47 11.51 6.68
CA MET A 491 -30.10 11.32 6.18
C MET A 491 -29.14 12.35 6.80
N PRO A 492 -27.84 12.03 6.95
CA PRO A 492 -26.83 13.04 7.26
C PRO A 492 -26.64 13.98 6.06
N SER A 493 -26.75 15.29 6.30
CA SER A 493 -26.43 16.33 5.32
C SER A 493 -24.91 16.52 5.19
N MET A 494 -24.46 17.27 4.18
CA MET A 494 -23.06 17.69 4.10
C MET A 494 -22.62 18.46 5.35
N TRP A 495 -23.50 19.25 5.95
CA TRP A 495 -23.20 20.04 7.15
C TRP A 495 -22.97 19.14 8.36
N ASP A 496 -23.76 18.07 8.51
CA ASP A 496 -23.54 17.05 9.54
C ASP A 496 -22.21 16.33 9.30
N MET A 497 -21.93 15.90 8.06
CA MET A 497 -20.65 15.27 7.72
C MET A 497 -19.44 16.17 8.00
N LEU A 498 -19.52 17.47 7.72
CA LEU A 498 -18.46 18.43 8.05
C LEU A 498 -18.32 18.67 9.58
N ARG A 499 -19.44 18.58 10.32
CA ARG A 499 -19.47 18.68 11.79
C ARG A 499 -18.86 17.43 12.45
N ASP A 500 -19.15 16.24 11.93
CA ASP A 500 -18.58 14.97 12.37
C ASP A 500 -17.09 14.86 12.02
N MET A 501 -16.70 15.29 10.82
CA MET A 501 -15.30 15.43 10.41
C MET A 501 -14.55 16.35 11.39
N HIS A 502 -15.14 17.49 11.76
CA HIS A 502 -14.55 18.40 12.74
C HIS A 502 -14.41 17.75 14.13
N GLY A 503 -15.47 17.10 14.64
CA GLY A 503 -15.45 16.42 15.94
C GLY A 503 -14.40 15.31 16.02
N LEU A 504 -14.15 14.61 14.91
CA LEU A 504 -13.11 13.58 14.77
C LEU A 504 -11.74 14.15 14.33
N ARG A 505 -11.55 15.48 14.36
CA ARG A 505 -10.31 16.20 14.00
C ARG A 505 -9.80 15.93 12.57
N VAL A 506 -10.70 15.61 11.65
CA VAL A 506 -10.41 15.33 10.23
C VAL A 506 -10.67 16.56 9.36
N SER A 507 -9.61 17.14 8.78
CA SER A 507 -9.77 18.27 7.85
C SER A 507 -10.36 17.85 6.49
N PRO A 508 -11.34 18.59 5.93
CA PRO A 508 -11.82 18.37 4.56
C PRO A 508 -10.75 18.75 3.52
N ARG A 509 -10.76 18.05 2.38
CA ARG A 509 -9.77 18.16 1.31
C ARG A 509 -10.37 18.76 0.05
N ALA A 510 -9.54 19.13 -0.92
CA ALA A 510 -10.01 19.59 -2.24
C ALA A 510 -10.99 18.58 -2.89
N GLY A 511 -10.76 17.27 -2.73
CA GLY A 511 -11.70 16.23 -3.17
C GLY A 511 -13.04 16.25 -2.42
N THR A 512 -13.03 16.48 -1.10
CA THR A 512 -14.23 16.62 -0.27
C THR A 512 -15.06 17.84 -0.72
N TRP A 513 -14.41 18.98 -0.93
CA TRP A 513 -15.06 20.19 -1.46
C TRP A 513 -15.53 20.03 -2.90
N THR A 514 -14.79 19.32 -3.77
CA THR A 514 -15.23 18.99 -5.14
C THR A 514 -16.54 18.21 -5.13
N MET A 515 -16.64 17.17 -4.28
CA MET A 515 -17.87 16.38 -4.14
C MET A 515 -19.05 17.19 -3.60
N PHE A 516 -18.79 18.21 -2.77
CA PHE A 516 -19.82 19.14 -2.29
C PHE A 516 -20.27 20.13 -3.36
N ILE A 517 -19.36 20.77 -4.10
CA ILE A 517 -19.72 21.64 -5.23
C ILE A 517 -20.53 20.85 -6.27
N GLN A 518 -20.18 19.58 -6.49
CA GLN A 518 -20.96 18.64 -7.29
C GLN A 518 -22.35 18.34 -6.69
N ALA A 519 -22.52 18.28 -5.37
CA ALA A 519 -23.83 18.14 -4.74
C ALA A 519 -24.69 19.40 -4.95
N LEU A 520 -24.10 20.59 -4.76
CA LEU A 520 -24.73 21.88 -5.06
C LEU A 520 -25.18 22.01 -6.52
N VAL A 521 -24.41 21.43 -7.47
CA VAL A 521 -24.79 21.40 -8.89
C VAL A 521 -25.93 20.41 -9.16
N ARG A 522 -25.99 19.25 -8.49
CA ARG A 522 -27.12 18.29 -8.61
C ARG A 522 -28.44 18.86 -8.13
N ASP A 523 -28.40 19.62 -7.03
CA ASP A 523 -29.56 20.28 -6.43
C ASP A 523 -30.21 21.29 -7.41
N GLY A 524 -29.40 21.88 -8.29
CA GLY A 524 -29.88 22.61 -9.46
C GLY A 524 -30.45 24.00 -9.18
N THR A 525 -30.86 24.29 -7.94
CA THR A 525 -31.43 25.59 -7.51
C THR A 525 -30.48 26.76 -7.79
N HIS A 526 -31.04 27.98 -7.82
CA HIS A 526 -30.26 29.19 -8.07
C HIS A 526 -29.28 29.49 -6.93
N THR A 527 -29.70 29.28 -5.68
CA THR A 527 -28.90 29.54 -4.48
C THR A 527 -27.78 28.51 -4.29
N SER A 528 -28.03 27.22 -4.52
CA SER A 528 -26.95 26.22 -4.56
C SER A 528 -25.96 26.50 -5.68
N TRP A 529 -26.40 27.00 -6.83
CA TRP A 529 -25.50 27.45 -7.90
C TRP A 529 -24.64 28.66 -7.49
N GLN A 530 -25.22 29.67 -6.83
CA GLN A 530 -24.48 30.81 -6.29
C GLN A 530 -23.46 30.40 -5.21
N LEU A 531 -23.80 29.43 -4.35
CA LEU A 531 -22.87 28.88 -3.36
C LEU A 531 -21.76 28.05 -4.03
N ALA A 532 -22.09 27.27 -5.06
CA ALA A 532 -21.12 26.48 -5.83
C ALA A 532 -20.07 27.36 -6.50
N THR A 533 -20.50 28.45 -7.15
CA THR A 533 -19.59 29.41 -7.80
C THR A 533 -18.79 30.23 -6.78
N ALA A 534 -19.38 30.64 -5.65
CA ALA A 534 -18.66 31.30 -4.57
C ALA A 534 -17.54 30.43 -3.98
N ILE A 535 -17.81 29.16 -3.70
CA ILE A 535 -16.82 28.20 -3.19
C ILE A 535 -15.72 27.96 -4.24
N LEU A 536 -16.08 27.75 -5.50
CA LEU A 536 -15.11 27.52 -6.58
C LEU A 536 -14.21 28.75 -6.83
N ALA A 537 -14.77 29.96 -6.84
CA ALA A 537 -14.02 31.20 -7.00
C ALA A 537 -13.07 31.46 -5.82
N ARG A 538 -13.52 31.21 -4.57
CA ARG A 538 -12.67 31.28 -3.37
C ARG A 538 -11.51 30.28 -3.46
N MET A 539 -11.76 29.04 -3.89
CA MET A 539 -10.71 28.03 -4.14
C MET A 539 -9.78 28.39 -5.31
N GLY A 540 -10.26 29.14 -6.32
CA GLY A 540 -9.53 29.53 -7.53
C GLY A 540 -8.69 30.82 -7.44
N GLY A 541 -8.67 31.49 -6.28
CA GLY A 541 -7.93 32.75 -6.11
C GLY A 541 -8.08 33.50 -4.79
N ASN A 542 -8.67 32.91 -3.75
CA ASN A 542 -8.88 33.57 -2.44
C ASN A 542 -9.63 34.92 -2.48
N ALA A 543 -10.40 35.20 -3.53
CA ALA A 543 -11.27 36.38 -3.58
C ALA A 543 -12.22 36.43 -2.37
N PRO A 544 -12.46 37.61 -1.75
CA PRO A 544 -13.52 37.76 -0.75
C PRO A 544 -14.88 37.58 -1.41
N CYS A 545 -15.84 36.98 -0.71
CA CYS A 545 -17.19 36.76 -1.23
C CYS A 545 -18.21 36.83 -0.09
N ALA A 546 -19.17 37.77 -0.18
CA ALA A 546 -20.14 38.03 0.89
C ALA A 546 -21.00 36.81 1.29
N LEU A 547 -21.11 35.79 0.43
CA LEU A 547 -21.81 34.54 0.72
C LEU A 547 -21.05 33.62 1.70
N LEU A 548 -19.71 33.71 1.74
CA LEU A 548 -18.84 32.85 2.54
C LEU A 548 -18.21 33.59 3.73
N PRO A 549 -18.08 32.96 4.92
CA PRO A 549 -17.33 33.52 6.03
C PRO A 549 -15.85 33.68 5.66
N GLU A 550 -15.25 34.82 5.94
CA GLU A 550 -13.82 35.08 5.67
C GLU A 550 -12.90 34.10 6.41
N THR A 551 -13.33 33.65 7.59
CA THR A 551 -12.69 32.64 8.43
C THR A 551 -12.68 31.23 7.81
N LEU A 552 -13.37 30.99 6.69
CA LEU A 552 -13.35 29.73 5.98
C LEU A 552 -12.12 29.62 5.06
N VAL A 553 -11.13 28.85 5.52
CA VAL A 553 -9.98 28.45 4.70
C VAL A 553 -10.38 27.28 3.82
N LEU A 554 -10.33 27.47 2.50
CA LEU A 554 -10.55 26.43 1.50
C LEU A 554 -9.21 26.04 0.83
N PRO A 555 -9.02 24.77 0.43
CA PRO A 555 -7.85 24.36 -0.33
C PRO A 555 -7.94 24.84 -1.78
N THR A 556 -6.80 25.14 -2.41
CA THR A 556 -6.74 25.60 -3.81
C THR A 556 -7.43 24.64 -4.76
N ALA A 557 -8.18 25.19 -5.72
CA ALA A 557 -8.78 24.41 -6.80
C ALA A 557 -7.70 23.93 -7.77
N THR A 558 -7.41 22.64 -7.79
CA THR A 558 -6.68 22.05 -8.93
C THR A 558 -7.54 22.14 -10.19
N LEU A 559 -6.93 22.01 -11.36
CA LEU A 559 -7.58 21.79 -12.68
C LEU A 559 -8.74 20.77 -12.61
N GLY A 560 -8.71 19.88 -11.62
CA GLY A 560 -9.69 18.86 -11.37
C GLY A 560 -10.91 19.20 -10.56
N VAL A 561 -10.89 20.25 -9.76
CA VAL A 561 -12.14 20.80 -9.21
C VAL A 561 -12.95 21.31 -10.40
N TYR A 562 -12.32 22.01 -11.34
CA TYR A 562 -12.93 22.48 -12.60
C TYR A 562 -13.42 21.34 -13.50
N THR A 563 -12.60 20.34 -13.84
CA THR A 563 -13.09 19.18 -14.64
C THR A 563 -14.24 18.46 -13.93
N GLY A 564 -14.16 18.28 -12.61
CA GLY A 564 -15.21 17.64 -11.82
C GLY A 564 -16.51 18.44 -11.80
N VAL A 565 -16.46 19.77 -11.76
CA VAL A 565 -17.64 20.63 -11.82
C VAL A 565 -18.20 20.70 -13.24
N LEU A 566 -17.36 20.78 -14.28
CA LEU A 566 -17.82 20.74 -15.69
C LEU A 566 -18.55 19.42 -16.01
N GLN A 567 -18.08 18.28 -15.50
CA GLN A 567 -18.78 16.99 -15.63
C GLN A 567 -20.10 16.90 -14.84
N ALA A 568 -20.30 17.76 -13.84
CA ALA A 568 -21.58 17.91 -13.14
C ALA A 568 -22.55 18.82 -13.92
N VAL A 569 -22.02 19.88 -14.52
CA VAL A 569 -22.80 20.89 -15.25
C VAL A 569 -23.17 20.43 -16.67
N LEU A 570 -22.43 19.49 -17.28
CA LEU A 570 -22.67 18.99 -18.64
C LEU A 570 -23.08 17.49 -18.70
N PRO A 571 -24.28 17.10 -18.21
CA PRO A 571 -24.82 15.76 -18.41
C PRO A 571 -25.04 15.45 -19.91
N GLN A 572 -24.88 14.17 -20.28
CA GLN A 572 -24.96 13.74 -21.68
C GLN A 572 -26.38 13.68 -22.28
N ASN A 573 -27.42 13.85 -21.46
CA ASN A 573 -28.82 13.91 -21.89
C ASN A 573 -29.56 14.96 -21.05
N THR A 574 -29.93 16.08 -21.67
CA THR A 574 -30.81 17.12 -21.09
C THR A 574 -31.68 17.74 -22.20
N ALA A 575 -32.88 18.21 -21.86
CA ALA A 575 -33.77 18.90 -22.81
C ALA A 575 -33.23 20.28 -23.20
N VAL A 576 -33.63 20.80 -24.38
CA VAL A 576 -33.05 22.01 -25.01
C VAL A 576 -32.95 23.24 -24.08
N LEU A 577 -33.99 23.53 -23.30
CA LEU A 577 -33.97 24.66 -22.33
C LEU A 577 -32.99 24.43 -21.17
N ALA A 578 -32.78 23.17 -20.75
CA ALA A 578 -31.78 22.82 -19.76
C ALA A 578 -30.36 22.85 -20.35
N GLN A 579 -30.18 22.51 -21.64
CA GLN A 579 -28.90 22.64 -22.34
C GLN A 579 -28.41 24.10 -22.36
N SER A 580 -29.29 25.08 -22.62
CA SER A 580 -28.92 26.51 -22.60
C SER A 580 -28.42 26.96 -21.21
N ARG A 581 -29.14 26.59 -20.14
CA ARG A 581 -28.72 26.86 -18.76
C ARG A 581 -27.41 26.14 -18.40
N ALA A 582 -27.23 24.89 -18.82
CA ALA A 582 -26.00 24.12 -18.65
C ALA A 582 -24.80 24.77 -19.37
N ALA A 583 -24.97 25.18 -20.63
CA ALA A 583 -23.93 25.85 -21.42
C ALA A 583 -23.56 27.24 -20.84
N HIS A 584 -24.51 27.99 -20.27
CA HIS A 584 -24.18 29.21 -19.51
C HIS A 584 -23.37 28.88 -18.25
N ARG A 585 -23.87 27.98 -17.40
CA ARG A 585 -23.19 27.55 -16.15
C ARG A 585 -21.77 27.01 -16.42
N ALA A 586 -21.58 26.26 -17.50
CA ALA A 586 -20.29 25.69 -17.87
C ALA A 586 -19.33 26.74 -18.43
N ARG A 587 -19.82 27.74 -19.18
CA ARG A 587 -19.02 28.93 -19.53
C ARG A 587 -18.59 29.71 -18.29
N THR A 588 -19.43 29.84 -17.25
CA THR A 588 -19.00 30.41 -15.96
C THR A 588 -17.81 29.65 -15.35
N VAL A 589 -17.85 28.31 -15.36
CA VAL A 589 -16.80 27.46 -14.78
C VAL A 589 -15.53 27.46 -15.64
N ARG A 590 -15.66 27.57 -16.98
CA ARG A 590 -14.56 27.80 -17.91
C ARG A 590 -13.87 29.13 -17.62
N ASN A 591 -14.62 30.24 -17.53
CA ASN A 591 -14.04 31.54 -17.20
C ASN A 591 -13.30 31.49 -15.84
N MET A 592 -13.86 30.83 -14.83
CA MET A 592 -13.21 30.64 -13.51
C MET A 592 -11.96 29.73 -13.54
N LEU A 593 -11.82 28.87 -14.55
CA LEU A 593 -10.61 28.09 -14.83
C LEU A 593 -9.57 28.99 -15.53
N ASP A 594 -9.98 29.70 -16.57
CA ASP A 594 -9.10 30.56 -17.37
C ASP A 594 -8.49 31.68 -16.49
N ASP A 595 -9.30 32.24 -15.59
CA ASP A 595 -8.92 33.10 -14.47
C ASP A 595 -7.86 32.46 -13.53
N ALA A 596 -8.04 31.19 -13.17
CA ALA A 596 -7.11 30.47 -12.29
C ALA A 596 -5.82 30.07 -13.04
N ILE A 597 -5.88 30.01 -14.37
CA ILE A 597 -4.71 29.82 -15.24
C ILE A 597 -3.92 31.13 -15.35
N ALA A 598 -4.59 32.26 -15.59
CA ALA A 598 -3.98 33.59 -15.57
C ALA A 598 -3.35 33.92 -14.19
N ARG A 599 -3.94 33.45 -13.08
CA ARG A 599 -3.38 33.57 -11.73
C ARG A 599 -2.32 32.51 -11.38
N GLY A 600 -1.92 31.64 -12.31
CA GLY A 600 -0.91 30.59 -12.08
C GLY A 600 -1.31 29.47 -11.11
N ASN A 601 -2.53 29.48 -10.56
CA ASN A 601 -3.07 28.44 -9.68
C ASN A 601 -3.28 27.10 -10.43
N VAL A 602 -3.45 27.19 -11.75
CA VAL A 602 -3.46 26.05 -12.68
C VAL A 602 -2.51 26.37 -13.85
N ASP A 603 -1.46 25.60 -14.08
CA ASP A 603 -0.61 25.82 -15.26
C ASP A 603 -1.36 25.40 -16.56
N ALA A 604 -1.27 26.23 -17.60
CA ALA A 604 -1.98 26.07 -18.87
C ALA A 604 -1.63 24.79 -19.66
N LYS A 605 -0.38 24.29 -19.60
CA LYS A 605 0.07 23.24 -20.54
C LYS A 605 -0.63 21.88 -20.31
N GLU A 606 -1.03 21.56 -19.08
CA GLU A 606 -1.86 20.39 -18.72
C GLU A 606 -3.35 20.67 -18.84
N ALA A 607 -3.82 21.92 -18.65
CA ALA A 607 -5.19 22.28 -18.99
C ALA A 607 -5.48 21.97 -20.48
N ARG A 608 -4.50 22.24 -21.35
CA ARG A 608 -4.49 21.79 -22.76
C ARG A 608 -4.33 20.27 -22.89
N ALA A 609 -3.36 19.64 -22.20
CA ALA A 609 -3.02 18.22 -22.41
C ALA A 609 -3.87 17.16 -21.66
N TYR A 610 -4.69 17.50 -20.65
CA TYR A 610 -5.53 16.53 -19.94
C TYR A 610 -6.80 16.24 -20.77
N ALA A 611 -6.89 15.03 -21.34
CA ALA A 611 -7.87 14.71 -22.37
C ALA A 611 -9.37 14.83 -21.91
N PRO A 612 -9.84 14.19 -20.83
CA PRO A 612 -11.23 14.38 -20.39
C PRO A 612 -11.63 15.79 -19.87
N MET A 613 -10.73 16.77 -19.88
CA MET A 613 -11.05 18.21 -19.75
C MET A 613 -11.38 18.78 -21.12
N GLN A 614 -10.51 18.54 -22.11
CA GLN A 614 -10.79 18.83 -23.52
C GLN A 614 -12.09 18.15 -23.99
N ALA A 615 -12.38 16.93 -23.54
CA ALA A 615 -13.65 16.23 -23.81
C ALA A 615 -14.87 16.75 -23.00
N GLN A 616 -14.71 17.74 -22.11
CA GLN A 616 -15.82 18.55 -21.61
C GLN A 616 -15.92 19.87 -22.38
N LEU A 617 -14.78 20.53 -22.67
CA LEU A 617 -14.75 21.78 -23.43
C LEU A 617 -15.30 21.60 -24.85
N ALA A 618 -14.96 20.51 -25.53
CA ALA A 618 -15.49 20.17 -26.86
C ALA A 618 -17.01 19.93 -26.89
N LYS A 619 -17.68 19.73 -25.74
CA LYS A 619 -19.15 19.64 -25.66
C LYS A 619 -19.83 21.02 -25.64
N LEU A 620 -19.09 22.11 -25.50
CA LEU A 620 -19.65 23.47 -25.38
C LEU A 620 -20.05 24.07 -26.73
N GLY A 621 -19.66 23.46 -27.86
CA GLY A 621 -20.05 23.89 -29.20
C GLY A 621 -19.34 25.16 -29.71
N ASP A 622 -18.90 26.05 -28.81
CA ASP A 622 -17.97 27.14 -29.13
C ASP A 622 -16.76 26.56 -29.90
N GLY A 623 -16.50 27.11 -31.09
CA GLY A 623 -15.40 26.67 -31.94
C GLY A 623 -14.07 26.65 -31.17
N GLY A 624 -13.31 25.57 -31.32
CA GLY A 624 -12.07 25.39 -30.59
C GLY A 624 -11.09 26.53 -30.86
N HIS A 625 -10.71 27.25 -29.80
CA HIS A 625 -9.58 28.18 -29.85
C HIS A 625 -8.40 27.52 -30.56
N SER A 626 -7.78 28.23 -31.51
CA SER A 626 -6.53 27.76 -32.10
C SER A 626 -5.44 27.72 -31.02
N ALA A 627 -4.27 27.19 -31.36
CA ALA A 627 -3.13 27.20 -30.45
C ALA A 627 -2.67 28.63 -30.05
N GLU A 628 -3.12 29.66 -30.77
CA GLU A 628 -2.64 31.05 -30.74
C GLU A 628 -3.41 31.93 -29.73
N ASP A 629 -4.73 31.73 -29.57
CA ASP A 629 -5.57 32.48 -28.61
C ASP A 629 -5.02 32.40 -27.17
N TRP A 630 -4.41 31.27 -26.85
CA TRP A 630 -3.80 30.98 -25.55
C TRP A 630 -2.26 31.21 -25.55
N ALA A 631 -1.70 31.76 -26.61
CA ALA A 631 -0.34 32.28 -26.67
C ALA A 631 -0.33 33.80 -26.45
N GLY A 632 -1.31 34.53 -26.99
CA GLY A 632 -1.44 36.00 -26.87
C GLY A 632 -1.80 36.55 -25.48
N ARG A 633 -1.83 35.73 -24.43
CA ARG A 633 -2.12 36.13 -23.04
C ARG A 633 -1.03 35.70 -22.05
N GLY A 634 0.23 35.76 -22.49
CA GLY A 634 1.40 35.52 -21.63
C GLY A 634 1.94 36.82 -21.04
N VAL A 635 1.74 37.01 -19.73
CA VAL A 635 2.54 37.87 -18.83
C VAL A 635 2.82 37.02 -17.59
#